data_AF-A0A2K5C716-F1
#
_entry.id   AF-A0A2K5C716-F1
#
_cell.length_a   1.000
_cell.length_b   1.000
_cell.length_c   1.000
_cell.angle_alpha   90.00
_cell.angle_beta   90.00
_cell.angle_gamma   90.00
#
_symmetry.space_group_name_H-M   'P 1'
#
loop_
_entity.id
_entity.type
_entity.pdbx_description
1 polymer ?
#
loop_
_entity_poly.entity_id
_entity_poly.type
_entity_poly.pdbx_seq_one_letter_code
_entity_poly.pdbx_strand_id
1 'polypeptide(L)'
;MSHPDHRMNLRPLETPTGVSAVAGPHDIGASPGDKKSKSKSTRGKKKSMFETYMSKEDVSEGLKRGTLIQGILRINPKKFHEAFIPSPDGDRDIFIDGVVARNRALNGDLVVVKLLPEEQWKVVKPESNDKETEGTYESDLPEELCGHHLPQQSLKSCNDSPDVIIEAQFDGSDSEDGHGITQNVLVDGVKKLSVCVSEKGKEDGDAPVTKDETTCISQDTRALPEKSLQRSAKVVYILEKKHSRAATGFLKLLADKNSELFRKYALFSPSDHRVPRIYVPLKDCPHDFVARPKDYANTLFICRIVDWKEDCNFALGQLAKSLGQAGEIEPETEGILTEYGVDFSDFSSEVLECLPQGLPWTIPPEEFSKRRDLRKDCIFTIDPSTARDLDDALSCKPLADGSFEVGVHIADVSYFVPEGSDLDKVAAERATSVYLVQKVVPMLPRLLCEELCSLNPMSDKLTFSVIWTLTPGGKILDEWFGRTVIRSCTKLSYEHAQSMIESPTEKIPATELPPISPEHSSEEVHQAVLNLHGIAKRLRQQRFADGALRLDQLKLAFTLDHETGLPQGCHIYEYRDSNKLVEEFMLLANMAVAHKIHRAFPEQALLRRHPPPQTRMLNDLMEFCDQMGLPVDFSSAGALNKSLTQTFGDDKYSLARKEVLTNMCSRPMQMALYFCSGLLQDPAQFRHYALNVPLYTHFTSPIRRFADVLVHRLLAAALGYRERLDLAPDTLQKQADHCNDRRMASKRVQELSTGLFFAVLVKESGPLESEAMVMGVLNQAFDVLVLRYGVQKRIYCNALALRSHHFQKVGKKPELTLVWEPEDREQEPTQQVITIFSLVEVVLQAEATALKYSAILKRPGALGHPGPEKEEECDDEPED
;
A
#
# COMPACT_ATOMS: atom_id res chain seq x y z
N MET A 1 -65.45 13.07 4.19
CA MET A 1 -66.17 13.91 5.17
C MET A 1 -65.15 14.53 6.10
N SER A 2 -65.49 15.66 6.73
CA SER A 2 -64.74 16.30 7.84
C SER A 2 -63.34 16.84 7.52
N HIS A 3 -63.26 18.17 7.46
CA HIS A 3 -62.12 19.08 7.33
C HIS A 3 -62.41 20.27 8.30
N PRO A 4 -61.51 21.25 8.55
CA PRO A 4 -60.10 21.42 8.16
C PRO A 4 -59.21 21.96 9.33
N ASP A 5 -58.15 22.71 8.97
CA ASP A 5 -57.53 23.87 9.66
C ASP A 5 -56.37 23.71 10.68
N HIS A 6 -55.34 24.58 10.68
CA HIS A 6 -54.66 25.22 9.54
C HIS A 6 -53.24 25.76 9.88
N ARG A 7 -52.24 25.31 9.10
CA ARG A 7 -51.15 26.06 8.39
C ARG A 7 -50.47 27.35 8.95
N MET A 8 -49.15 27.38 8.71
CA MET A 8 -48.26 28.52 8.28
C MET A 8 -47.34 29.30 9.27
N ASN A 9 -46.03 29.15 9.02
CA ASN A 9 -44.94 30.14 8.87
C ASN A 9 -44.97 31.51 9.60
N LEU A 10 -43.81 31.93 10.16
CA LEU A 10 -42.90 32.93 9.54
C LEU A 10 -41.58 33.19 10.35
N ARG A 11 -40.61 33.84 9.69
CA ARG A 11 -39.40 34.51 10.29
C ARG A 11 -39.64 36.05 10.32
N PRO A 12 -38.64 36.93 10.60
CA PRO A 12 -37.94 37.21 11.87
C PRO A 12 -37.99 38.71 12.26
N LEU A 13 -37.54 39.12 13.47
CA LEU A 13 -36.60 40.25 13.73
C LEU A 13 -36.44 40.62 15.24
N GLU A 14 -35.19 40.95 15.61
CA GLU A 14 -34.70 42.05 16.48
C GLU A 14 -35.31 42.44 17.86
N THR A 15 -34.64 43.43 18.50
CA THR A 15 -34.71 43.85 19.92
C THR A 15 -35.73 44.96 20.16
N PRO A 16 -35.93 45.37 21.44
CA PRO A 16 -35.83 46.81 21.71
C PRO A 16 -35.30 47.24 23.11
N THR A 17 -35.04 48.56 23.24
CA THR A 17 -34.89 49.40 24.46
C THR A 17 -33.62 49.29 25.32
N GLY A 18 -33.01 50.40 25.81
CA GLY A 18 -33.23 51.82 25.44
C GLY A 18 -32.66 52.87 26.42
N VAL A 19 -32.27 54.05 25.88
CA VAL A 19 -31.95 55.34 26.57
C VAL A 19 -30.70 55.34 27.49
N SER A 20 -29.63 56.15 27.38
CA SER A 20 -29.20 57.36 26.62
C SER A 20 -29.15 58.69 27.41
N ALA A 21 -27.93 59.20 27.67
CA ALA A 21 -27.60 60.59 28.00
C ALA A 21 -26.09 60.86 27.77
N VAL A 22 -25.70 62.11 27.43
CA VAL A 22 -24.31 62.51 27.15
C VAL A 22 -23.99 63.85 27.83
N ALA A 23 -22.80 64.00 28.42
CA ALA A 23 -22.24 65.27 28.89
C ALA A 23 -20.70 65.28 28.76
N GLY A 24 -20.11 66.47 28.66
CA GLY A 24 -18.70 66.71 28.27
C GLY A 24 -17.66 66.84 29.40
N PRO A 25 -16.44 67.31 29.08
CA PRO A 25 -15.23 67.15 29.91
C PRO A 25 -14.84 68.38 30.75
N HIS A 26 -13.93 68.21 31.73
CA HIS A 26 -12.74 69.07 31.91
C HIS A 26 -11.74 68.55 32.98
N ASP A 27 -10.46 68.61 32.60
CA ASP A 27 -9.21 68.92 33.32
C ASP A 27 -8.91 68.71 34.83
N ILE A 28 -7.67 68.21 35.03
CA ILE A 28 -6.62 68.60 36.02
C ILE A 28 -6.87 68.35 37.53
N GLY A 29 -6.01 67.46 38.08
CA GLY A 29 -5.67 67.35 39.51
C GLY A 29 -4.51 66.35 39.69
N ALA A 30 -3.48 66.67 40.47
CA ALA A 30 -2.20 65.94 40.42
C ALA A 30 -1.57 65.59 41.78
N SER A 31 -0.70 64.57 41.77
CA SER A 31 0.33 64.25 42.77
C SER A 31 -0.18 63.57 44.08
N PRO A 32 0.69 62.97 44.93
CA PRO A 32 0.94 61.52 44.82
C PRO A 32 0.89 60.73 46.15
N GLY A 33 0.87 59.40 46.07
CA GLY A 33 0.89 58.52 47.26
C GLY A 33 1.63 57.20 47.02
N ASP A 34 2.90 57.12 47.40
CA ASP A 34 3.76 55.94 47.22
C ASP A 34 3.42 54.82 48.22
N LYS A 35 3.27 53.57 47.74
CA LYS A 35 3.37 52.34 48.56
C LYS A 35 3.58 51.10 47.70
N LYS A 36 4.85 50.82 47.40
CA LYS A 36 5.32 49.61 46.69
C LYS A 36 4.91 48.32 47.42
N SER A 37 4.06 47.50 46.82
CA SER A 37 3.91 46.08 47.14
C SER A 37 4.48 45.23 45.99
N LYS A 38 5.51 44.43 46.27
CA LYS A 38 6.14 43.54 45.29
C LYS A 38 5.30 42.27 45.09
N SER A 39 4.29 42.31 44.23
CA SER A 39 3.67 41.08 43.73
C SER A 39 4.63 40.35 42.78
N LYS A 40 5.25 39.26 43.27
CA LYS A 40 5.98 38.34 42.38
C LYS A 40 4.97 37.71 41.42
N SER A 41 5.00 38.11 40.15
CA SER A 41 4.19 37.48 39.10
C SER A 41 4.78 36.12 38.71
N THR A 42 4.61 35.11 39.57
CA THR A 42 5.07 33.73 39.35
C THR A 42 4.20 33.01 38.30
N ARG A 43 4.00 33.64 37.15
CA ARG A 43 3.28 33.08 36.00
C ARG A 43 4.24 32.23 35.19
N GLY A 44 4.59 31.07 35.74
CA GLY A 44 5.44 30.09 35.08
C GLY A 44 4.81 29.70 33.74
N LYS A 45 5.41 30.15 32.63
CA LYS A 45 5.08 29.61 31.31
C LYS A 45 5.35 28.12 31.36
N LYS A 46 4.36 27.28 31.03
CA LYS A 46 4.62 25.87 30.72
C LYS A 46 5.71 25.83 29.66
N LYS A 47 6.74 25.00 29.86
CA LYS A 47 7.76 24.77 28.84
C LYS A 47 7.10 23.97 27.71
N SER A 48 7.05 24.53 26.51
CA SER A 48 6.53 23.81 25.34
C SER A 48 7.35 22.54 25.11
N MET A 49 6.68 21.44 24.76
CA MET A 49 7.32 20.17 24.42
C MET A 49 7.68 20.11 22.93
N PHE A 50 6.85 20.70 22.09
CA PHE A 50 7.06 20.79 20.64
C PHE A 50 7.41 22.22 20.23
N GLU A 51 8.06 22.34 19.06
CA GLU A 51 8.35 23.62 18.45
C GLU A 51 7.10 24.18 17.76
N THR A 52 6.81 25.47 17.95
CA THR A 52 5.74 26.16 17.23
C THR A 52 6.03 26.14 15.73
N TYR A 53 5.03 25.89 14.89
CA TYR A 53 5.23 25.88 13.44
C TYR A 53 5.61 27.26 12.89
N MET A 54 6.39 27.28 11.80
CA MET A 54 6.74 28.51 11.09
C MET A 54 5.51 29.17 10.42
N SER A 55 5.63 30.45 10.05
CA SER A 55 4.59 31.12 9.27
C SER A 55 4.51 30.56 7.84
N LYS A 56 3.39 30.79 7.14
CA LYS A 56 3.25 30.33 5.74
C LYS A 56 4.19 31.09 4.81
N GLU A 57 4.46 32.33 5.18
CA GLU A 57 5.31 33.30 4.52
C GLU A 57 6.78 32.82 4.59
N ASP A 58 7.28 32.53 5.79
CA ASP A 58 8.64 31.98 6.01
C ASP A 58 8.81 30.62 5.32
N VAL A 59 7.76 29.78 5.31
CA VAL A 59 7.79 28.47 4.64
C VAL A 59 7.84 28.63 3.12
N SER A 60 7.04 29.54 2.55
CA SER A 60 7.05 29.81 1.11
C SER A 60 8.40 30.38 0.64
N GLU A 61 8.96 31.32 1.39
CA GLU A 61 10.29 31.88 1.10
C GLU A 61 11.40 30.84 1.32
N GLY A 62 11.34 30.08 2.40
CA GLY A 62 12.33 29.07 2.75
C GLY A 62 12.43 27.94 1.72
N LEU A 63 11.29 27.50 1.17
CA LEU A 63 11.22 26.55 0.05
C LEU A 63 11.76 27.17 -1.25
N LYS A 64 11.37 28.40 -1.60
CA LYS A 64 11.87 29.11 -2.80
C LYS A 64 13.39 29.35 -2.77
N ARG A 65 13.98 29.48 -1.57
CA ARG A 65 15.43 29.62 -1.36
C ARG A 65 16.17 28.28 -1.24
N GLY A 66 15.48 27.13 -1.28
CA GLY A 66 16.09 25.80 -1.05
C GLY A 66 16.57 25.55 0.39
N THR A 67 16.24 26.45 1.33
CA THR A 67 16.66 26.35 2.75
C THR A 67 15.74 25.46 3.60
N LEU A 68 14.59 25.10 3.05
CA LEU A 68 13.63 24.14 3.58
C LEU A 68 13.36 23.09 2.50
N ILE A 69 13.03 21.87 2.93
CA ILE A 69 12.72 20.74 2.04
C ILE A 69 11.30 20.26 2.34
N GLN A 70 10.51 19.98 1.30
CA GLN A 70 9.19 19.35 1.43
C GLN A 70 9.24 17.86 1.07
N GLY A 71 8.43 17.03 1.73
CA GLY A 71 8.34 15.60 1.43
C GLY A 71 7.21 14.90 2.18
N ILE A 72 6.83 13.70 1.72
CA ILE A 72 5.83 12.85 2.38
C ILE A 72 6.49 12.12 3.56
N LEU A 73 5.91 12.27 4.75
CA LEU A 73 6.44 11.72 5.99
C LEU A 73 6.15 10.23 6.15
N ARG A 74 7.20 9.41 6.28
CA ARG A 74 7.12 7.97 6.56
C ARG A 74 7.57 7.70 8.00
N ILE A 75 6.76 7.03 8.81
CA ILE A 75 7.09 6.68 10.21
C ILE A 75 7.38 5.19 10.31
N ASN A 76 8.49 4.80 10.92
CA ASN A 76 8.86 3.40 11.12
C ASN A 76 7.82 2.71 12.05
N PRO A 77 7.05 1.69 11.58
CA PRO A 77 6.03 1.06 12.40
C PRO A 77 6.60 0.18 13.52
N LYS A 78 7.84 -0.31 13.39
CA LYS A 78 8.54 -1.10 14.42
C LYS A 78 9.22 -0.20 15.47
N LYS A 79 9.74 0.97 15.05
CA LYS A 79 10.41 1.96 15.90
C LYS A 79 9.80 3.34 15.68
N PHE A 80 8.60 3.60 16.22
CA PHE A 80 7.83 4.84 15.98
C PHE A 80 8.52 6.17 16.37
N HIS A 81 9.69 6.12 16.99
CA HIS A 81 10.57 7.28 17.20
C HIS A 81 11.30 7.70 15.91
N GLU A 82 11.59 6.77 15.01
CA GLU A 82 12.24 7.02 13.72
C GLU A 82 11.22 7.42 12.65
N ALA A 83 11.50 8.50 11.93
CA ALA A 83 10.74 8.89 10.74
C ALA A 83 11.67 9.41 9.63
N PHE A 84 11.14 9.49 8.41
CA PHE A 84 11.89 9.75 7.19
C PHE A 84 11.06 10.60 6.21
N ILE A 85 11.73 11.39 5.38
CA ILE A 85 11.15 11.91 4.12
C ILE A 85 12.09 11.57 2.94
N PRO A 86 11.57 11.40 1.72
CA PRO A 86 12.41 11.24 0.53
C PRO A 86 13.30 12.47 0.31
N SER A 87 14.54 12.25 -0.14
CA SER A 87 15.43 13.34 -0.54
C SER A 87 15.07 13.84 -1.94
N PRO A 88 14.95 15.17 -2.19
CA PRO A 88 14.73 15.70 -3.55
C PRO A 88 15.84 15.31 -4.54
N ASP A 89 17.05 15.09 -4.04
CA ASP A 89 18.25 14.79 -4.82
C ASP A 89 18.29 13.32 -5.33
N GLY A 90 17.25 12.51 -5.07
CA GLY A 90 17.24 11.05 -5.33
C GLY A 90 18.12 10.23 -4.39
N ASP A 91 18.68 10.90 -3.38
CA ASP A 91 19.62 10.36 -2.41
C ASP A 91 18.93 9.71 -1.20
N ARG A 92 19.70 9.26 -0.19
CA ARG A 92 19.16 8.58 1.00
C ARG A 92 18.14 9.48 1.71
N ASP A 93 16.99 8.91 2.08
CA ASP A 93 15.95 9.58 2.87
C ASP A 93 16.52 10.39 4.04
N ILE A 94 15.96 11.59 4.23
CA ILE A 94 16.35 12.50 5.30
C ILE A 94 15.72 11.97 6.60
N PHE A 95 16.57 11.72 7.60
CA PHE A 95 16.17 11.16 8.89
C PHE A 95 15.57 12.24 9.80
N ILE A 96 14.53 11.86 10.57
CA ILE A 96 13.87 12.72 11.54
C ILE A 96 13.91 11.97 12.88
N ASP A 97 14.76 12.45 13.79
CA ASP A 97 15.05 11.77 15.05
C ASP A 97 14.05 12.13 16.16
N GLY A 98 13.20 11.17 16.50
CA GLY A 98 12.28 11.28 17.63
C GLY A 98 11.01 12.07 17.33
N VAL A 99 10.00 11.83 18.18
CA VAL A 99 8.66 12.42 18.07
C VAL A 99 8.69 13.95 18.16
N VAL A 100 9.67 14.53 18.87
CA VAL A 100 9.85 15.98 19.00
C VAL A 100 10.31 16.61 17.68
N ALA A 101 11.32 16.05 17.00
CA ALA A 101 11.76 16.53 15.69
C ALA A 101 10.69 16.29 14.61
N ARG A 102 9.88 15.24 14.75
CA ARG A 102 8.69 15.02 13.89
C ARG A 102 7.57 16.05 14.09
N ASN A 103 7.65 16.86 15.16
CA ASN A 103 6.75 17.98 15.48
C ASN A 103 5.28 17.70 15.14
N ARG A 104 4.70 16.68 15.80
CA ARG A 104 3.26 16.35 15.78
C ARG A 104 2.67 15.92 14.41
N ALA A 105 3.50 15.76 13.38
CA ALA A 105 3.08 15.20 12.10
C ALA A 105 2.84 13.68 12.16
N LEU A 106 1.97 13.19 11.28
CA LEU A 106 1.51 11.80 11.19
C LEU A 106 1.99 11.15 9.87
N ASN A 107 1.91 9.82 9.80
CA ASN A 107 2.36 9.06 8.64
C ASN A 107 1.54 9.43 7.38
N GLY A 108 2.22 9.76 6.29
CA GLY A 108 1.61 10.17 5.01
C GLY A 108 1.40 11.67 4.86
N ASP A 109 1.57 12.49 5.90
CA ASP A 109 1.45 13.95 5.78
C ASP A 109 2.53 14.54 4.85
N LEU A 110 2.16 15.57 4.09
CA LEU A 110 3.14 16.41 3.36
C LEU A 110 3.71 17.44 4.34
N VAL A 111 4.96 17.24 4.74
CA VAL A 111 5.66 18.08 5.72
C VAL A 111 6.74 18.93 5.07
N VAL A 112 7.10 20.01 5.75
CA VAL A 112 8.29 20.81 5.46
C VAL A 112 9.26 20.66 6.61
N VAL A 113 10.51 20.31 6.28
CA VAL A 113 11.59 20.13 7.24
C VAL A 113 12.69 21.17 7.03
N LYS A 114 13.42 21.45 8.10
CA LYS A 114 14.70 22.15 8.08
C LYS A 114 15.80 21.16 8.42
N LEU A 115 16.85 21.09 7.60
CA LEU A 115 18.05 20.30 7.89
C LEU A 115 18.69 20.79 9.21
N LEU A 116 19.20 19.86 10.00
CA LEU A 116 20.04 20.15 11.16
C LEU A 116 21.49 20.39 10.70
N PRO A 117 22.34 21.02 11.54
CA PRO A 117 23.78 21.07 11.32
C PRO A 117 24.40 19.68 11.16
N GLU A 118 25.52 19.58 10.45
CA GLU A 118 26.16 18.29 10.10
C GLU A 118 26.63 17.52 11.34
N GLU A 119 26.96 18.21 12.42
CA GLU A 119 27.30 17.64 13.73
C GLU A 119 26.11 16.94 14.42
N GLN A 120 24.90 17.05 13.85
CA GLN A 120 23.66 16.40 14.30
C GLN A 120 23.11 15.39 13.27
N TRP A 121 23.86 15.08 12.22
CA TRP A 121 23.48 14.07 11.23
C TRP A 121 23.68 12.66 11.79
N LYS A 122 22.81 11.71 11.41
CA LYS A 122 22.88 10.33 11.91
C LYS A 122 24.12 9.67 11.36
N VAL A 123 25.09 9.35 12.24
CA VAL A 123 26.25 8.54 11.88
C VAL A 123 25.77 7.13 11.56
N VAL A 124 25.87 6.74 10.30
CA VAL A 124 25.62 5.37 9.85
C VAL A 124 26.97 4.67 9.80
N LYS A 125 27.25 3.85 10.83
CA LYS A 125 28.42 2.97 10.84
C LYS A 125 28.42 2.12 9.56
N PRO A 126 29.44 2.21 8.68
CA PRO A 126 29.63 1.20 7.64
C PRO A 126 29.99 -0.13 8.32
N GLU A 127 29.69 -1.28 7.69
CA GLU A 127 30.22 -2.55 8.17
C GLU A 127 31.74 -2.58 7.98
N SER A 128 32.50 -2.53 9.09
CA SER A 128 33.95 -2.71 9.08
C SER A 128 34.32 -4.20 9.12
N ASN A 129 35.38 -4.56 8.39
CA ASN A 129 36.01 -5.87 8.51
C ASN A 129 36.81 -5.93 9.83
N ASP A 130 36.13 -6.25 10.92
CA ASP A 130 36.78 -6.45 12.20
C ASP A 130 37.44 -7.84 12.21
N LYS A 131 38.78 -7.86 12.10
CA LYS A 131 39.57 -9.08 12.29
C LYS A 131 39.81 -9.35 13.76
N GLU A 132 39.83 -10.65 14.06
CA GLU A 132 40.19 -11.33 15.31
C GLU A 132 41.19 -10.61 16.23
N THR A 133 40.88 -10.61 17.53
CA THR A 133 41.86 -10.93 18.58
C THR A 133 41.17 -11.70 19.71
N GLU A 134 41.74 -12.84 20.09
CA GLU A 134 41.36 -13.54 21.32
C GLU A 134 41.84 -12.77 22.57
N GLY A 135 41.12 -12.86 23.68
CA GLY A 135 41.38 -12.04 24.87
C GLY A 135 40.84 -12.67 26.16
N THR A 136 41.65 -13.54 26.75
CA THR A 136 41.54 -14.26 28.03
C THR A 136 40.62 -13.63 29.09
N TYR A 137 39.70 -14.46 29.62
CA TYR A 137 38.96 -14.24 30.86
C TYR A 137 39.88 -14.32 32.08
N GLU A 138 39.87 -13.30 32.92
CA GLU A 138 40.33 -13.39 34.31
C GLU A 138 39.41 -12.54 35.21
N SER A 139 39.36 -12.89 36.50
CA SER A 139 38.31 -12.45 37.43
C SER A 139 38.89 -11.72 38.64
N ASP A 140 38.24 -10.65 39.08
CA ASP A 140 38.41 -10.10 40.42
C ASP A 140 37.08 -9.62 41.02
N LEU A 141 36.85 -9.99 42.28
CA LEU A 141 35.72 -9.57 43.13
C LEU A 141 36.29 -9.09 44.47
N PRO A 142 35.71 -8.03 45.05
CA PRO A 142 35.53 -7.95 46.50
C PRO A 142 34.07 -8.25 46.90
N GLU A 143 33.90 -8.95 48.02
CA GLU A 143 32.61 -9.43 48.52
C GLU A 143 31.95 -8.48 49.55
N GLU A 144 30.78 -8.91 50.07
CA GLU A 144 30.14 -8.47 51.32
C GLU A 144 29.49 -7.07 51.36
N LEU A 145 28.22 -6.88 51.82
CA LEU A 145 27.40 -7.65 52.78
C LEU A 145 25.89 -7.70 52.40
N CYS A 146 25.15 -8.64 53.02
CA CYS A 146 23.82 -9.09 52.58
C CYS A 146 22.59 -8.42 53.23
N GLY A 147 21.44 -8.49 52.53
CA GLY A 147 20.09 -8.22 53.07
C GLY A 147 18.99 -8.62 52.07
N HIS A 148 18.13 -9.59 52.40
CA HIS A 148 17.21 -10.23 51.43
C HIS A 148 15.84 -9.54 51.31
N HIS A 149 15.30 -9.43 50.08
CA HIS A 149 14.22 -10.27 49.53
C HIS A 149 13.64 -9.70 48.20
N LEU A 150 13.24 -10.58 47.27
CA LEU A 150 12.75 -10.29 45.91
C LEU A 150 11.20 -10.27 45.85
N PRO A 151 10.55 -9.65 44.83
CA PRO A 151 10.47 -10.24 43.49
C PRO A 151 11.29 -9.52 42.40
N GLN A 152 11.57 -10.22 41.30
CA GLN A 152 12.42 -9.73 40.21
C GLN A 152 11.74 -8.66 39.34
N GLN A 153 12.48 -7.60 39.00
CA GLN A 153 12.25 -6.76 37.82
C GLN A 153 13.37 -7.02 36.80
N SER A 154 13.02 -7.11 35.53
CA SER A 154 13.99 -7.29 34.44
C SER A 154 14.69 -5.96 34.12
N LEU A 155 16.01 -5.93 34.32
CA LEU A 155 16.87 -4.83 33.87
C LEU A 155 17.44 -5.10 32.48
N LYS A 156 17.66 -4.02 31.74
CA LYS A 156 17.99 -4.04 30.31
C LYS A 156 19.50 -4.19 30.10
N SER A 157 19.88 -5.00 29.12
CA SER A 157 21.12 -4.80 28.37
C SER A 157 20.80 -4.12 27.05
N CYS A 158 21.67 -3.20 26.61
CA CYS A 158 21.61 -2.53 25.31
C CYS A 158 22.94 -2.75 24.60
N ASN A 159 22.92 -3.51 23.50
CA ASN A 159 24.09 -3.70 22.62
C ASN A 159 23.68 -3.28 21.19
N ASP A 160 24.35 -2.25 20.65
CA ASP A 160 24.16 -1.78 19.28
C ASP A 160 25.23 -2.36 18.35
N SER A 161 24.80 -3.20 17.40
CA SER A 161 25.59 -3.62 16.24
C SER A 161 24.67 -3.68 15.01
N PRO A 162 25.13 -3.38 13.78
CA PRO A 162 24.24 -3.26 12.63
C PRO A 162 23.70 -4.63 12.19
N ASP A 163 22.39 -4.81 12.33
CA ASP A 163 21.64 -5.92 11.75
C ASP A 163 21.58 -5.82 10.22
N VAL A 164 21.71 -6.95 9.51
CA VAL A 164 21.33 -7.06 8.08
C VAL A 164 19.80 -7.16 7.99
N ILE A 165 19.10 -6.06 8.30
CA ILE A 165 17.63 -6.04 8.26
C ILE A 165 17.16 -5.91 6.80
N ILE A 166 16.65 -7.02 6.25
CA ILE A 166 15.78 -6.97 5.08
C ILE A 166 14.43 -6.42 5.55
N GLU A 167 14.35 -5.10 5.72
CA GLU A 167 13.16 -4.46 6.26
C GLU A 167 11.94 -4.70 5.36
N ALA A 168 10.93 -5.37 5.91
CA ALA A 168 9.57 -5.38 5.40
C ALA A 168 8.90 -3.98 5.53
N GLN A 169 9.48 -3.00 4.83
CA GLN A 169 8.71 -1.88 4.28
C GLN A 169 7.89 -2.51 3.14
N PHE A 170 6.59 -2.68 3.38
CA PHE A 170 5.65 -3.35 2.47
C PHE A 170 5.34 -2.46 1.25
N ASP A 171 6.33 -2.07 0.46
CA ASP A 171 6.06 -1.37 -0.81
C ASP A 171 5.74 -2.42 -1.88
N GLY A 172 4.44 -2.68 -2.00
CA GLY A 172 3.89 -3.78 -2.80
C GLY A 172 3.91 -3.47 -4.29
N SER A 173 4.38 -4.43 -5.09
CA SER A 173 4.53 -4.30 -6.54
C SER A 173 3.21 -3.93 -7.24
N ASP A 174 3.32 -3.12 -8.29
CA ASP A 174 2.23 -2.87 -9.25
C ASP A 174 2.42 -3.78 -10.47
N SER A 175 1.88 -5.00 -10.37
CA SER A 175 1.90 -6.01 -11.44
C SER A 175 0.71 -5.88 -12.40
N GLU A 176 0.78 -4.87 -13.27
CA GLU A 176 0.14 -4.85 -14.60
C GLU A 176 1.20 -4.44 -15.67
N ASP A 177 2.30 -5.19 -15.66
CA ASP A 177 2.90 -5.90 -16.81
C ASP A 177 3.44 -5.16 -18.08
N GLY A 178 4.68 -4.66 -18.05
CA GLY A 178 5.72 -5.09 -19.04
C GLY A 178 6.54 -4.15 -19.99
N HIS A 179 7.73 -3.63 -19.57
CA HIS A 179 9.13 -3.83 -20.10
C HIS A 179 9.52 -3.62 -21.62
N GLY A 180 10.74 -3.33 -22.15
CA GLY A 180 12.07 -3.03 -21.57
C GLY A 180 13.40 -2.93 -22.39
N ILE A 181 13.47 -2.19 -23.54
CA ILE A 181 14.68 -1.43 -24.07
C ILE A 181 15.64 -2.26 -25.00
N THR A 182 16.22 -1.80 -26.14
CA THR A 182 17.16 -0.66 -26.44
C THR A 182 17.05 -0.17 -27.92
N GLN A 183 18.00 0.28 -28.78
CA GLN A 183 19.49 0.44 -28.94
C GLN A 183 19.75 1.48 -30.11
N ASN A 184 20.92 2.04 -30.51
CA ASN A 184 22.36 2.05 -30.14
C ASN A 184 23.11 3.26 -30.81
N VAL A 185 24.44 3.38 -30.61
CA VAL A 185 25.56 3.96 -31.44
C VAL A 185 26.49 4.96 -30.70
N LEU A 186 27.81 4.84 -30.97
CA LEU A 186 28.94 5.42 -30.20
C LEU A 186 29.61 6.65 -30.87
N VAL A 187 30.58 7.28 -30.16
CA VAL A 187 31.90 7.68 -30.68
C VAL A 187 32.90 8.01 -29.54
N ASP A 188 34.21 7.85 -29.82
CA ASP A 188 35.38 8.07 -28.93
C ASP A 188 35.70 9.53 -28.54
N GLY A 189 36.55 9.74 -27.51
CA GLY A 189 37.11 11.07 -27.22
C GLY A 189 38.06 11.22 -26.01
N VAL A 190 39.30 10.71 -26.09
CA VAL A 190 40.31 10.85 -25.01
C VAL A 190 40.99 12.23 -25.00
N LYS A 191 41.17 12.86 -23.81
CA LYS A 191 42.37 13.66 -23.51
C LYS A 191 42.66 13.86 -22.00
N LYS A 192 43.86 13.45 -21.58
CA LYS A 192 44.51 13.89 -20.33
C LYS A 192 44.86 15.38 -20.41
N LEU A 193 44.95 16.04 -19.25
CA LEU A 193 45.99 17.03 -19.00
C LEU A 193 46.30 17.15 -17.49
N SER A 194 47.58 17.04 -17.14
CA SER A 194 48.11 17.16 -15.79
C SER A 194 49.38 18.01 -15.83
N VAL A 195 49.48 19.04 -14.99
CA VAL A 195 50.74 19.72 -14.61
C VAL A 195 50.60 20.16 -13.14
N CYS A 196 51.70 20.09 -12.39
CA CYS A 196 51.79 20.46 -10.97
C CYS A 196 52.61 21.76 -10.79
N VAL A 197 52.96 22.07 -9.53
CA VAL A 197 54.27 22.61 -9.04
C VAL A 197 54.17 23.95 -8.24
N SER A 198 54.52 23.85 -6.94
CA SER A 198 55.16 24.87 -6.08
C SER A 198 54.34 26.06 -5.50
N GLU A 199 54.67 26.65 -4.32
CA GLU A 199 55.80 26.38 -3.39
C GLU A 199 55.60 26.87 -1.91
N LYS A 200 56.45 26.31 -1.02
CA LYS A 200 57.12 26.89 0.18
C LYS A 200 56.38 27.26 1.49
N GLY A 201 56.84 26.59 2.55
CA GLY A 201 57.15 27.21 3.86
C GLY A 201 56.18 26.90 5.00
N LYS A 202 56.62 26.53 6.22
CA LYS A 202 57.99 26.30 6.73
C LYS A 202 57.92 25.39 7.97
N GLU A 203 59.00 24.68 8.28
CA GLU A 203 59.19 24.02 9.59
C GLU A 203 59.76 25.01 10.62
N ASP A 204 59.41 24.80 11.89
CA ASP A 204 60.32 24.75 13.04
C ASP A 204 59.53 24.11 14.21
N GLY A 205 60.18 23.41 15.13
CA GLY A 205 59.49 22.69 16.21
C GLY A 205 60.30 22.61 17.50
N ASP A 206 59.62 22.44 18.62
CA ASP A 206 60.25 22.15 19.91
C ASP A 206 59.29 21.42 20.88
N ALA A 207 59.85 20.69 21.85
CA ALA A 207 59.17 19.90 22.88
C ALA A 207 60.17 19.66 24.03
N PRO A 208 59.77 19.54 25.33
CA PRO A 208 58.78 18.54 25.74
C PRO A 208 58.06 18.74 27.13
N VAL A 209 57.43 17.66 27.63
CA VAL A 209 57.15 17.32 29.06
C VAL A 209 55.96 17.99 29.81
N THR A 210 54.84 17.26 29.81
CA THR A 210 53.86 16.98 30.91
C THR A 210 53.50 18.04 31.96
N LYS A 211 52.19 18.28 32.14
CA LYS A 211 51.34 17.50 33.08
C LYS A 211 49.84 17.72 32.84
N ASP A 212 49.04 16.80 33.38
CA ASP A 212 47.60 16.65 33.13
C ASP A 212 46.73 17.69 33.87
N GLU A 213 45.67 18.17 33.21
CA GLU A 213 44.37 18.33 33.88
C GLU A 213 43.18 18.25 32.90
N THR A 214 42.36 17.23 33.12
CA THR A 214 40.99 16.93 32.63
C THR A 214 40.30 17.95 31.69
N THR A 215 39.97 17.55 30.45
CA THR A 215 39.00 18.28 29.60
C THR A 215 38.11 17.29 28.82
N CYS A 216 36.85 17.68 28.57
CA CYS A 216 35.85 16.86 27.87
C CYS A 216 36.18 16.70 26.38
N ILE A 217 36.24 15.45 25.90
CA ILE A 217 36.47 15.16 24.47
C ILE A 217 35.14 15.19 23.72
N SER A 218 34.89 16.30 23.02
CA SER A 218 34.01 16.31 21.85
C SER A 218 34.60 15.43 20.76
N GLN A 219 33.84 14.48 20.21
CA GLN A 219 34.26 13.74 19.02
C GLN A 219 34.30 14.68 17.81
N ASP A 220 35.49 14.85 17.21
CA ASP A 220 35.67 15.69 16.03
C ASP A 220 35.12 14.99 14.79
N THR A 221 34.02 15.52 14.25
CA THR A 221 33.29 14.93 13.12
C THR A 221 34.00 15.09 11.76
N ARG A 222 35.11 15.83 11.70
CA ARG A 222 35.77 16.25 10.44
C ARG A 222 36.59 15.18 9.72
N ALA A 223 36.57 13.92 10.19
CA ALA A 223 37.40 12.83 9.65
C ALA A 223 36.61 11.57 9.23
N LEU A 224 35.28 11.66 9.07
CA LEU A 224 34.46 10.59 8.48
C LEU A 224 34.19 10.88 6.99
N PRO A 225 34.26 9.87 6.10
CA PRO A 225 33.88 10.06 4.70
C PRO A 225 32.36 10.31 4.58
N GLU A 226 31.96 11.16 3.64
CA GLU A 226 30.55 11.59 3.44
C GLU A 226 29.54 10.42 3.32
N LYS A 227 30.00 9.25 2.86
CA LYS A 227 29.21 8.01 2.77
C LYS A 227 28.69 7.49 4.12
N SER A 228 29.27 7.93 5.24
CA SER A 228 28.93 7.47 6.61
C SER A 228 27.95 8.38 7.36
N LEU A 229 27.44 9.46 6.76
CA LEU A 229 26.48 10.36 7.38
C LEU A 229 25.13 10.33 6.65
N GLN A 230 24.03 10.29 7.41
CA GLN A 230 22.67 10.47 6.90
C GLN A 230 22.11 11.81 7.39
N ARG A 231 21.72 12.68 6.43
CA ARG A 231 21.10 13.99 6.70
C ARG A 231 19.98 13.88 7.74
N SER A 232 20.12 14.60 8.85
CA SER A 232 19.06 14.74 9.87
C SER A 232 18.29 16.04 9.68
N ALA A 233 16.99 16.03 9.97
CA ALA A 233 16.11 17.19 9.88
C ALA A 233 15.03 17.21 10.97
N LYS A 234 14.37 18.37 11.10
CA LYS A 234 13.18 18.55 11.94
C LYS A 234 12.01 19.17 11.16
N VAL A 235 10.79 18.73 11.45
CA VAL A 235 9.55 19.24 10.86
C VAL A 235 9.23 20.64 11.42
N VAL A 236 9.14 21.62 10.53
CA VAL A 236 8.84 23.02 10.87
C VAL A 236 7.44 23.47 10.45
N TYR A 237 6.80 22.72 9.54
CA TYR A 237 5.42 22.98 9.10
C TYR A 237 4.78 21.70 8.50
N ILE A 238 3.45 21.62 8.49
CA ILE A 238 2.68 20.59 7.77
C ILE A 238 1.89 21.29 6.66
N LEU A 239 2.28 21.08 5.40
CA LEU A 239 1.61 21.69 4.24
C LEU A 239 0.23 21.07 4.03
N GLU A 240 0.16 19.73 4.06
CA GLU A 240 -1.06 18.99 3.75
C GLU A 240 -1.28 17.85 4.75
N LYS A 241 -2.53 17.73 5.20
CA LYS A 241 -2.95 16.78 6.25
C LYS A 241 -3.56 15.51 5.64
N LYS A 242 -2.75 14.73 4.91
CA LYS A 242 -3.21 13.52 4.20
C LYS A 242 -3.62 12.35 5.10
N HIS A 243 -3.03 12.19 6.29
CA HIS A 243 -3.50 11.18 7.26
C HIS A 243 -4.96 11.45 7.67
N SER A 244 -5.81 10.42 7.74
CA SER A 244 -7.27 10.53 8.00
C SER A 244 -7.65 11.20 9.32
N ARG A 245 -6.74 11.17 10.30
CA ARG A 245 -6.92 11.55 11.73
C ARG A 245 -7.91 10.68 12.50
N ALA A 246 -8.55 9.70 11.87
CA ALA A 246 -9.15 8.58 12.57
C ALA A 246 -8.06 7.56 12.95
N ALA A 247 -8.31 6.79 14.00
CA ALA A 247 -7.54 5.60 14.35
C ALA A 247 -8.44 4.59 15.08
N THR A 248 -8.16 3.30 14.87
CA THR A 248 -8.81 2.18 15.56
C THR A 248 -7.98 1.78 16.77
N GLY A 249 -8.62 1.42 17.89
CA GLY A 249 -7.88 1.03 19.11
C GLY A 249 -8.72 0.97 20.38
N PHE A 250 -8.04 0.96 21.52
CA PHE A 250 -8.60 0.57 22.83
C PHE A 250 -8.61 1.74 23.83
N LEU A 251 -9.68 1.87 24.61
CA LEU A 251 -9.76 2.81 25.73
C LEU A 251 -9.15 2.21 27.01
N LYS A 252 -8.35 3.01 27.73
CA LYS A 252 -7.77 2.67 29.03
C LYS A 252 -7.87 3.87 29.98
N LEU A 253 -8.06 3.65 31.27
CA LEU A 253 -7.92 4.72 32.26
C LEU A 253 -6.46 5.15 32.37
N LEU A 254 -6.21 6.42 32.72
CA LEU A 254 -4.86 6.91 32.99
C LEU A 254 -4.27 6.24 34.24
N ALA A 255 -2.95 6.03 34.26
CA ALA A 255 -2.28 5.31 35.36
C ALA A 255 -2.20 6.12 36.66
N ASP A 256 -1.95 7.43 36.57
CA ASP A 256 -1.89 8.34 37.73
C ASP A 256 -3.29 8.78 38.16
N LYS A 257 -3.85 8.09 39.15
CA LYS A 257 -5.18 8.35 39.74
C LYS A 257 -5.30 9.70 40.45
N ASN A 258 -4.17 10.37 40.76
CA ASN A 258 -4.15 11.62 41.53
C ASN A 258 -4.14 12.87 40.63
N SER A 259 -3.82 12.72 39.33
CA SER A 259 -3.79 13.83 38.37
C SER A 259 -5.17 14.44 38.12
N GLU A 260 -5.22 15.76 37.92
CA GLU A 260 -6.40 16.42 37.33
C GLU A 260 -6.78 15.85 35.95
N LEU A 261 -5.80 15.33 35.19
CA LEU A 261 -6.05 14.74 33.87
C LEU A 261 -6.83 13.42 34.00
N PHE A 262 -6.55 12.60 35.01
CA PHE A 262 -7.28 11.35 35.28
C PHE A 262 -8.76 11.60 35.58
N ARG A 263 -9.09 12.73 36.22
CA ARG A 263 -10.49 13.12 36.52
C ARG A 263 -11.24 13.71 35.31
N LYS A 264 -10.58 13.86 34.16
CA LYS A 264 -11.12 14.55 32.97
C LYS A 264 -11.01 13.73 31.68
N TYR A 265 -10.02 12.85 31.56
CA TYR A 265 -9.68 12.12 30.33
C TYR A 265 -9.41 10.63 30.54
N ALA A 266 -9.84 9.81 29.60
CA ALA A 266 -9.30 8.48 29.32
C ALA A 266 -8.10 8.58 28.37
N LEU A 267 -7.34 7.49 28.25
CA LEU A 267 -6.25 7.31 27.31
C LEU A 267 -6.65 6.28 26.23
N PHE A 268 -6.90 6.77 25.02
CA PHE A 268 -7.05 5.91 23.86
C PHE A 268 -5.68 5.49 23.33
N SER A 269 -5.53 4.20 23.04
CA SER A 269 -4.32 3.58 22.50
C SER A 269 -4.61 3.02 21.11
N PRO A 270 -4.16 3.69 20.03
CA PRO A 270 -4.28 3.19 18.66
C PRO A 270 -3.62 1.82 18.48
N SER A 271 -4.17 1.02 17.55
CA SER A 271 -3.55 -0.20 17.06
C SER A 271 -2.32 0.10 16.19
N ASP A 272 -2.38 1.13 15.33
CA ASP A 272 -1.20 1.62 14.61
C ASP A 272 -0.27 2.43 15.53
N HIS A 273 0.91 1.87 15.81
CA HIS A 273 1.93 2.49 16.67
C HIS A 273 2.57 3.76 16.08
N ARG A 274 2.36 4.06 14.80
CA ARG A 274 2.76 5.33 14.17
C ARG A 274 1.89 6.51 14.65
N VAL A 275 0.67 6.24 15.08
CA VAL A 275 -0.29 7.21 15.62
C VAL A 275 -0.01 7.43 17.12
N PRO A 276 0.02 8.69 17.62
CA PRO A 276 0.20 8.95 19.05
C PRO A 276 -0.98 8.42 19.87
N ARG A 277 -0.73 8.09 21.15
CA ARG A 277 -1.84 7.91 22.11
C ARG A 277 -2.62 9.23 22.24
N ILE A 278 -3.92 9.11 22.53
CA ILE A 278 -4.87 10.22 22.43
C ILE A 278 -5.62 10.37 23.77
N TYR A 279 -5.70 11.59 24.29
CA TYR A 279 -6.61 11.92 25.39
C TYR A 279 -8.05 12.03 24.85
N VAL A 280 -8.97 11.28 25.46
CA VAL A 280 -10.41 11.30 25.15
C VAL A 280 -11.16 11.83 26.38
N PRO A 281 -12.02 12.86 26.28
CA PRO A 281 -12.78 13.35 27.43
C PRO A 281 -13.68 12.25 28.02
N LEU A 282 -13.71 12.10 29.35
CA LEU A 282 -14.51 11.05 29.99
C LEU A 282 -16.02 11.16 29.73
N LYS A 283 -16.51 12.37 29.39
CA LYS A 283 -17.89 12.63 28.94
C LYS A 283 -18.24 11.99 27.59
N ASP A 284 -17.24 11.60 26.81
CA ASP A 284 -17.38 11.01 25.48
C ASP A 284 -17.13 9.48 25.51
N CYS A 285 -16.84 8.91 26.69
CA CYS A 285 -16.72 7.47 26.92
C CYS A 285 -18.08 6.84 27.31
N PRO A 286 -18.25 5.51 27.17
CA PRO A 286 -19.43 4.80 27.69
C PRO A 286 -19.65 5.09 29.19
N HIS A 287 -20.92 5.26 29.60
CA HIS A 287 -21.26 5.70 30.97
C HIS A 287 -20.72 4.78 32.08
N ASP A 288 -20.61 3.48 31.80
CA ASP A 288 -20.11 2.45 32.70
C ASP A 288 -18.61 2.17 32.55
N PHE A 289 -17.92 2.68 31.51
CA PHE A 289 -16.49 2.48 31.29
C PHE A 289 -15.64 2.92 32.51
N VAL A 290 -16.04 3.97 33.22
CA VAL A 290 -15.33 4.44 34.43
C VAL A 290 -15.51 3.47 35.60
N ALA A 291 -16.65 2.78 35.68
CA ALA A 291 -16.95 1.80 36.73
C ALA A 291 -16.37 0.41 36.41
N ARG A 292 -16.41 0.00 35.13
CA ARG A 292 -15.97 -1.30 34.63
C ARG A 292 -15.06 -1.18 33.39
N PRO A 293 -13.85 -0.59 33.52
CA PRO A 293 -12.92 -0.40 32.40
C PRO A 293 -12.32 -1.71 31.86
N LYS A 294 -12.54 -2.84 32.54
CA LYS A 294 -12.05 -4.17 32.12
C LYS A 294 -12.95 -4.82 31.08
N ASP A 295 -14.26 -4.59 31.14
CA ASP A 295 -15.25 -5.12 30.21
C ASP A 295 -14.94 -4.66 28.77
N TYR A 296 -14.38 -3.46 28.66
CA TYR A 296 -13.94 -2.82 27.42
C TYR A 296 -12.49 -3.12 27.02
N ALA A 297 -11.77 -4.00 27.71
CA ALA A 297 -10.34 -4.24 27.47
C ALA A 297 -10.02 -4.78 26.07
N ASN A 298 -10.96 -5.55 25.50
CA ASN A 298 -10.88 -6.11 24.14
C ASN A 298 -11.79 -5.38 23.14
N THR A 299 -12.49 -4.33 23.56
CA THR A 299 -13.44 -3.59 22.70
C THR A 299 -12.71 -2.54 21.86
N LEU A 300 -12.94 -2.59 20.55
CA LEU A 300 -12.45 -1.62 19.59
C LEU A 300 -13.33 -0.38 19.53
N PHE A 301 -12.69 0.78 19.46
CA PHE A 301 -13.31 2.07 19.26
C PHE A 301 -12.61 2.84 18.14
N ILE A 302 -13.35 3.73 17.47
CA ILE A 302 -12.78 4.80 16.64
C ILE A 302 -12.59 6.04 17.51
N CYS A 303 -11.37 6.60 17.46
CA CYS A 303 -11.09 7.95 17.95
C CYS A 303 -10.64 8.84 16.79
N ARG A 304 -11.11 10.09 16.73
CA ARG A 304 -10.63 11.11 15.79
C ARG A 304 -9.79 12.16 16.52
N ILE A 305 -8.56 12.38 16.04
CA ILE A 305 -7.67 13.43 16.54
C ILE A 305 -8.22 14.79 16.12
N VAL A 306 -8.54 15.65 17.10
CA VAL A 306 -9.09 17.00 16.86
C VAL A 306 -8.03 18.10 17.00
N ASP A 307 -7.02 17.90 17.87
CA ASP A 307 -5.98 18.89 18.14
C ASP A 307 -4.71 18.21 18.69
N TRP A 308 -3.54 18.84 18.52
CA TRP A 308 -2.30 18.45 19.19
C TRP A 308 -1.50 19.69 19.58
N LYS A 309 -1.71 20.14 20.82
CA LYS A 309 -1.06 21.33 21.40
C LYS A 309 0.41 21.09 21.68
N GLU A 310 1.20 22.16 21.56
CA GLU A 310 2.65 22.12 21.73
C GLU A 310 3.08 21.85 23.19
N ASP A 311 2.21 22.09 24.18
CA ASP A 311 2.42 21.74 25.59
C ASP A 311 1.87 20.35 26.01
N CYS A 312 1.40 19.53 25.05
CA CYS A 312 0.78 18.23 25.30
C CYS A 312 1.51 17.07 24.59
N ASN A 313 2.09 16.14 25.37
CA ASN A 313 2.78 14.95 24.85
C ASN A 313 1.88 14.02 24.01
N PHE A 314 0.58 14.01 24.28
CA PHE A 314 -0.43 13.21 23.59
C PHE A 314 -1.44 14.13 22.90
N ALA A 315 -1.99 13.66 21.79
CA ALA A 315 -3.02 14.39 21.05
C ALA A 315 -4.34 14.46 21.85
N LEU A 316 -5.19 15.42 21.52
CA LEU A 316 -6.59 15.47 21.96
C LEU A 316 -7.49 14.89 20.87
N GLY A 317 -8.45 14.06 21.25
CA GLY A 317 -9.40 13.46 20.31
C GLY A 317 -10.80 13.31 20.87
N GLN A 318 -11.72 12.99 19.97
CA GLN A 318 -13.11 12.69 20.25
C GLN A 318 -13.37 11.21 19.92
N LEU A 319 -14.04 10.50 20.83
CA LEU A 319 -14.52 9.16 20.55
C LEU A 319 -15.68 9.26 19.53
N ALA A 320 -15.61 8.49 18.44
CA ALA A 320 -16.66 8.50 17.42
C ALA A 320 -17.71 7.43 17.69
N LYS A 321 -17.27 6.16 17.86
CA LYS A 321 -18.12 5.03 18.27
C LYS A 321 -17.30 3.84 18.78
N SER A 322 -18.00 2.92 19.44
CA SER A 322 -17.56 1.52 19.60
C SER A 322 -17.81 0.76 18.29
N LEU A 323 -16.93 -0.18 17.96
CA LEU A 323 -17.05 -1.05 16.78
C LEU A 323 -17.54 -2.46 17.17
N GLY A 324 -16.95 -3.05 18.21
CA GLY A 324 -17.19 -4.43 18.62
C GLY A 324 -15.98 -4.99 19.37
N GLN A 325 -15.85 -6.32 19.45
CA GLN A 325 -14.65 -6.95 20.01
C GLN A 325 -13.53 -7.02 18.96
N ALA A 326 -12.27 -6.96 19.42
CA ALA A 326 -11.10 -7.16 18.56
C ALA A 326 -10.99 -8.63 18.12
N GLY A 327 -10.61 -8.85 16.86
CA GLY A 327 -10.60 -10.15 16.21
C GLY A 327 -11.88 -10.52 15.47
N GLU A 328 -12.98 -9.77 15.66
CA GLU A 328 -14.23 -9.97 14.92
C GLU A 328 -14.17 -9.31 13.54
N ILE A 329 -14.59 -10.03 12.49
CA ILE A 329 -14.39 -9.63 11.08
C ILE A 329 -14.99 -8.26 10.76
N GLU A 330 -16.25 -8.02 11.10
CA GLU A 330 -16.94 -6.77 10.73
C GLU A 330 -16.46 -5.55 11.53
N PRO A 331 -16.28 -5.61 12.87
CA PRO A 331 -15.63 -4.55 13.65
C PRO A 331 -14.22 -4.18 13.16
N GLU A 332 -13.37 -5.17 12.85
CA GLU A 332 -12.02 -4.94 12.34
C GLU A 332 -12.07 -4.36 10.91
N THR A 333 -12.98 -4.86 10.06
CA THR A 333 -13.20 -4.32 8.71
C THR A 333 -13.62 -2.85 8.74
N GLU A 334 -14.58 -2.46 9.59
CA GLU A 334 -14.98 -1.07 9.75
C GLU A 334 -13.84 -0.20 10.33
N GLY A 335 -13.04 -0.76 11.23
CA GLY A 335 -11.82 -0.15 11.74
C GLY A 335 -10.81 0.18 10.64
N ILE A 336 -10.50 -0.79 9.78
CA ILE A 336 -9.59 -0.65 8.63
C ILE A 336 -10.12 0.40 7.64
N LEU A 337 -11.40 0.31 7.25
CA LEU A 337 -12.03 1.27 6.33
C LEU A 337 -11.96 2.70 6.89
N THR A 338 -12.30 2.89 8.16
CA THR A 338 -12.32 4.22 8.80
C THR A 338 -10.93 4.81 8.96
N GLU A 339 -9.93 4.00 9.32
CA GLU A 339 -8.54 4.45 9.53
C GLU A 339 -7.88 4.93 8.22
N TYR A 340 -8.18 4.28 7.10
CA TYR A 340 -7.73 4.69 5.75
C TYR A 340 -8.68 5.69 5.06
N GLY A 341 -9.70 6.17 5.77
CA GLY A 341 -10.66 7.16 5.26
C GLY A 341 -11.42 6.67 4.03
N VAL A 342 -11.73 5.38 3.94
CA VAL A 342 -12.67 4.86 2.94
C VAL A 342 -14.08 5.28 3.35
N ASP A 343 -14.79 5.97 2.46
CA ASP A 343 -16.21 6.21 2.62
C ASP A 343 -16.97 4.95 2.19
N PHE A 344 -17.66 4.34 3.15
CA PHE A 344 -18.53 3.18 2.99
C PHE A 344 -19.98 3.49 3.37
N SER A 345 -20.34 4.77 3.48
CA SER A 345 -21.72 5.18 3.75
C SER A 345 -22.64 4.96 2.55
N ASP A 346 -23.95 4.94 2.80
CA ASP A 346 -24.95 4.97 1.74
C ASP A 346 -24.89 6.30 0.97
N PHE A 347 -25.13 6.24 -0.34
CA PHE A 347 -25.19 7.45 -1.18
C PHE A 347 -26.39 8.32 -0.78
N SER A 348 -26.18 9.64 -0.73
CA SER A 348 -27.21 10.59 -0.28
C SER A 348 -28.34 10.77 -1.31
N SER A 349 -29.45 11.37 -0.88
CA SER A 349 -30.61 11.69 -1.73
C SER A 349 -30.22 12.41 -3.02
N GLU A 350 -29.32 13.38 -2.92
CA GLU A 350 -28.90 14.25 -4.02
C GLU A 350 -28.07 13.48 -5.06
N VAL A 351 -27.29 12.48 -4.62
CA VAL A 351 -26.57 11.54 -5.49
C VAL A 351 -27.54 10.60 -6.19
N LEU A 352 -28.57 10.10 -5.48
CA LEU A 352 -29.55 9.17 -6.04
C LEU A 352 -30.54 9.87 -6.99
N GLU A 353 -30.84 11.16 -6.79
CA GLU A 353 -31.62 11.99 -7.71
C GLU A 353 -30.90 12.23 -9.05
N CYS A 354 -29.57 12.12 -9.09
CA CYS A 354 -28.80 12.17 -10.34
C CYS A 354 -28.95 10.91 -11.22
N LEU A 355 -29.57 9.84 -10.72
CA LEU A 355 -29.74 8.57 -11.45
C LEU A 355 -30.93 8.61 -12.44
N PRO A 356 -30.97 7.74 -13.46
CA PRO A 356 -32.12 7.64 -14.37
C PRO A 356 -33.41 7.25 -13.63
N GLN A 357 -34.36 8.18 -13.52
CA GLN A 357 -35.59 8.02 -12.74
C GLN A 357 -36.65 7.11 -13.41
N GLY A 358 -36.57 6.92 -14.73
CA GLY A 358 -37.46 6.03 -15.47
C GLY A 358 -36.97 4.59 -15.43
N LEU A 359 -37.42 3.81 -14.43
CA LEU A 359 -37.07 2.40 -14.26
C LEU A 359 -38.23 1.46 -14.66
N PRO A 360 -37.97 0.32 -15.33
CA PRO A 360 -36.68 -0.14 -15.84
C PRO A 360 -36.16 0.75 -16.98
N TRP A 361 -34.88 1.13 -16.92
CA TRP A 361 -34.29 2.04 -17.89
C TRP A 361 -34.05 1.35 -19.24
N THR A 362 -34.30 2.08 -20.32
CA THR A 362 -34.04 1.65 -21.69
C THR A 362 -33.28 2.75 -22.45
N ILE A 363 -32.47 2.34 -23.43
CA ILE A 363 -31.67 3.26 -24.24
C ILE A 363 -32.61 4.18 -25.05
N PRO A 364 -32.46 5.51 -24.96
CA PRO A 364 -33.28 6.44 -25.76
C PRO A 364 -33.10 6.22 -27.28
N PRO A 365 -34.17 6.29 -28.09
CA PRO A 365 -34.11 6.06 -29.54
C PRO A 365 -33.03 6.85 -30.28
N GLU A 366 -32.74 8.07 -29.82
CA GLU A 366 -31.73 8.96 -30.38
C GLU A 366 -30.28 8.54 -30.11
N GLU A 367 -29.99 7.67 -29.14
CA GLU A 367 -28.62 7.16 -28.96
C GLU A 367 -28.26 6.14 -30.05
N PHE A 368 -29.23 5.37 -30.56
CA PHE A 368 -29.02 4.43 -31.67
C PHE A 368 -28.68 5.11 -33.01
N SER A 369 -28.98 6.41 -33.17
CA SER A 369 -28.58 7.17 -34.37
C SER A 369 -27.25 7.91 -34.23
N LYS A 370 -26.72 8.06 -33.01
CA LYS A 370 -25.42 8.70 -32.71
C LYS A 370 -24.27 7.70 -32.59
N ARG A 371 -24.57 6.41 -32.40
CA ARG A 371 -23.62 5.36 -32.04
C ARG A 371 -23.50 4.30 -33.14
N ARG A 372 -22.34 3.65 -33.27
CA ARG A 372 -22.20 2.44 -34.11
C ARG A 372 -22.92 1.29 -33.41
N ASP A 373 -23.98 0.78 -34.02
CA ASP A 373 -24.72 -0.39 -33.54
C ASP A 373 -23.91 -1.67 -33.84
N LEU A 374 -23.60 -2.42 -32.79
CA LEU A 374 -22.83 -3.67 -32.80
C LEU A 374 -23.61 -4.81 -32.14
N ARG A 375 -24.92 -4.64 -31.87
CA ARG A 375 -25.74 -5.62 -31.11
C ARG A 375 -25.94 -6.98 -31.80
N LYS A 376 -25.39 -7.17 -32.99
CA LYS A 376 -25.46 -8.40 -33.80
C LYS A 376 -24.08 -9.06 -34.00
N ASP A 377 -23.01 -8.45 -33.51
CA ASP A 377 -21.68 -9.04 -33.54
C ASP A 377 -21.47 -9.86 -32.26
N CYS A 378 -20.76 -10.99 -32.37
CA CYS A 378 -20.49 -11.87 -31.22
C CYS A 378 -19.53 -11.18 -30.23
N ILE A 379 -20.11 -10.64 -29.15
CA ILE A 379 -19.44 -9.88 -28.08
C ILE A 379 -19.75 -10.55 -26.74
N PHE A 380 -18.75 -10.75 -25.88
CA PHE A 380 -18.91 -11.41 -24.58
C PHE A 380 -17.94 -10.84 -23.54
N THR A 381 -18.21 -11.07 -22.25
CA THR A 381 -17.29 -10.70 -21.15
C THR A 381 -16.52 -11.92 -20.64
N ILE A 382 -15.36 -11.72 -20.00
CA ILE A 382 -14.58 -12.79 -19.35
C ILE A 382 -14.10 -12.28 -17.98
N ASP A 383 -14.78 -12.72 -16.92
CA ASP A 383 -14.65 -12.14 -15.58
C ASP A 383 -14.29 -13.16 -14.50
N PRO A 384 -13.99 -12.74 -13.26
CA PRO A 384 -14.21 -13.60 -12.09
C PRO A 384 -15.67 -14.07 -12.05
N SER A 385 -15.89 -15.35 -11.70
CA SER A 385 -17.24 -15.93 -11.59
C SER A 385 -18.17 -15.09 -10.70
N THR A 386 -17.65 -14.56 -9.60
CA THR A 386 -18.32 -13.69 -8.61
C THR A 386 -18.55 -12.24 -9.03
N ALA A 387 -17.99 -11.78 -10.15
CA ALA A 387 -18.09 -10.38 -10.60
C ALA A 387 -19.52 -9.94 -10.94
N ARG A 388 -19.82 -8.66 -10.70
CA ARG A 388 -21.15 -8.05 -10.93
C ARG A 388 -21.06 -6.75 -11.74
N ASP A 389 -19.95 -6.04 -11.55
CA ASP A 389 -19.51 -4.81 -12.17
C ASP A 389 -18.63 -5.12 -13.40
N LEU A 390 -19.27 -5.54 -14.50
CA LEU A 390 -18.60 -5.95 -15.73
C LEU A 390 -18.26 -4.69 -16.54
N ASP A 391 -17.00 -4.23 -16.43
CA ASP A 391 -16.49 -3.02 -17.08
C ASP A 391 -16.26 -3.19 -18.59
N ASP A 392 -15.80 -4.37 -19.01
CA ASP A 392 -15.29 -4.64 -20.36
C ASP A 392 -15.90 -5.89 -21.03
N ALA A 393 -15.95 -5.84 -22.36
CA ALA A 393 -16.37 -6.94 -23.23
C ALA A 393 -15.45 -7.01 -24.46
N LEU A 394 -15.29 -8.21 -25.01
CA LEU A 394 -14.40 -8.52 -26.13
C LEU A 394 -15.17 -9.07 -27.33
N SER A 395 -14.63 -8.86 -28.53
CA SER A 395 -15.02 -9.54 -29.76
C SER A 395 -13.81 -9.79 -30.67
N CYS A 396 -13.88 -10.83 -31.49
CA CYS A 396 -12.84 -11.16 -32.47
C CYS A 396 -13.42 -11.87 -33.69
N LYS A 397 -13.21 -11.28 -34.86
CA LYS A 397 -13.85 -11.68 -36.13
C LYS A 397 -12.78 -11.83 -37.21
N PRO A 398 -12.57 -13.03 -37.79
CA PRO A 398 -11.62 -13.21 -38.88
C PRO A 398 -12.09 -12.47 -40.14
N LEU A 399 -11.16 -11.83 -40.84
CA LEU A 399 -11.39 -11.10 -42.09
C LEU A 399 -10.86 -11.90 -43.29
N ALA A 400 -11.37 -11.59 -44.48
CA ALA A 400 -11.14 -12.37 -45.70
C ALA A 400 -9.68 -12.37 -46.21
N ASP A 401 -8.84 -11.47 -45.69
CA ASP A 401 -7.40 -11.38 -45.97
C ASP A 401 -6.53 -12.15 -44.95
N GLY A 402 -7.14 -12.75 -43.93
CA GLY A 402 -6.44 -13.43 -42.82
C GLY A 402 -6.02 -12.51 -41.66
N SER A 403 -6.48 -11.25 -41.65
CA SER A 403 -6.44 -10.38 -40.46
C SER A 403 -7.68 -10.60 -39.57
N PHE A 404 -7.78 -9.88 -38.45
CA PHE A 404 -8.90 -9.96 -37.51
C PHE A 404 -9.42 -8.55 -37.16
N GLU A 405 -10.73 -8.32 -37.22
CA GLU A 405 -11.38 -7.21 -36.52
C GLU A 405 -11.51 -7.61 -35.04
N VAL A 406 -10.87 -6.86 -34.13
CA VAL A 406 -10.88 -7.12 -32.69
C VAL A 406 -11.43 -5.90 -31.96
N GLY A 407 -12.46 -6.10 -31.15
CA GLY A 407 -13.11 -5.05 -30.36
C GLY A 407 -12.85 -5.20 -28.86
N VAL A 408 -12.51 -4.09 -28.21
CA VAL A 408 -12.61 -3.89 -26.76
C VAL A 408 -13.73 -2.88 -26.52
N HIS A 409 -14.76 -3.29 -25.82
CA HIS A 409 -15.98 -2.50 -25.59
C HIS A 409 -16.12 -2.21 -24.09
N ILE A 410 -15.92 -0.96 -23.68
CA ILE A 410 -15.92 -0.55 -22.26
C ILE A 410 -17.24 0.15 -21.92
N ALA A 411 -17.80 -0.10 -20.74
CA ALA A 411 -19.01 0.55 -20.24
C ALA A 411 -18.95 2.09 -20.33
N ASP A 412 -19.94 2.73 -20.98
CA ASP A 412 -19.97 4.20 -21.15
C ASP A 412 -20.53 4.91 -19.91
N VAL A 413 -19.87 4.74 -18.77
CA VAL A 413 -20.20 5.42 -17.50
C VAL A 413 -20.21 6.94 -17.67
N SER A 414 -19.43 7.48 -18.61
CA SER A 414 -19.40 8.91 -18.94
C SER A 414 -20.69 9.45 -19.56
N TYR A 415 -21.64 8.58 -19.94
CA TYR A 415 -23.02 8.95 -20.28
C TYR A 415 -23.90 9.09 -19.02
N PHE A 416 -23.70 8.23 -18.02
CA PHE A 416 -24.53 8.16 -16.80
C PHE A 416 -24.06 9.04 -15.64
N VAL A 417 -22.83 9.57 -15.70
CA VAL A 417 -22.24 10.44 -14.66
C VAL A 417 -21.97 11.83 -15.25
N PRO A 418 -22.94 12.77 -15.19
CA PRO A 418 -22.78 14.13 -15.70
C PRO A 418 -21.73 14.91 -14.89
N GLU A 419 -20.79 15.55 -15.58
CA GLU A 419 -19.69 16.30 -14.97
C GLU A 419 -20.21 17.47 -14.11
N GLY A 420 -19.71 17.59 -12.89
CA GLY A 420 -20.15 18.59 -11.90
C GLY A 420 -21.43 18.26 -11.14
N SER A 421 -22.10 17.13 -11.42
CA SER A 421 -23.21 16.61 -10.61
C SER A 421 -22.73 16.13 -9.23
N ASP A 422 -23.65 15.94 -8.28
CA ASP A 422 -23.29 15.40 -6.96
C ASP A 422 -22.86 13.92 -7.03
N LEU A 423 -23.38 13.17 -8.00
CA LEU A 423 -22.88 11.85 -8.39
C LEU A 423 -21.42 11.88 -8.90
N ASP A 424 -21.05 12.90 -9.68
CA ASP A 424 -19.67 13.09 -10.14
C ASP A 424 -18.72 13.49 -8.99
N LYS A 425 -19.19 14.32 -8.06
CA LYS A 425 -18.43 14.70 -6.85
C LYS A 425 -18.13 13.50 -5.97
N VAL A 426 -19.13 12.69 -5.62
CA VAL A 426 -18.89 11.49 -4.78
C VAL A 426 -18.05 10.44 -5.50
N ALA A 427 -18.20 10.31 -6.83
CA ALA A 427 -17.33 9.44 -7.64
C ALA A 427 -15.87 9.92 -7.61
N ALA A 428 -15.63 11.23 -7.70
CA ALA A 428 -14.31 11.83 -7.56
C ALA A 428 -13.76 11.67 -6.13
N GLU A 429 -14.57 11.88 -5.09
CA GLU A 429 -14.18 11.75 -3.68
C GLU A 429 -13.80 10.31 -3.32
N ARG A 430 -14.58 9.32 -3.75
CA ARG A 430 -14.24 7.89 -3.59
C ARG A 430 -13.06 7.49 -4.47
N ALA A 431 -13.03 7.97 -5.71
CA ALA A 431 -12.04 7.77 -6.78
C ALA A 431 -11.79 6.33 -7.28
N THR A 432 -12.05 5.32 -6.45
CA THR A 432 -11.94 3.90 -6.79
C THR A 432 -12.88 3.08 -5.90
N SER A 433 -13.42 1.98 -6.42
CA SER A 433 -14.01 0.94 -5.58
C SER A 433 -12.93 0.26 -4.71
N VAL A 434 -13.34 -0.36 -3.61
CA VAL A 434 -12.46 -1.09 -2.67
C VAL A 434 -12.99 -2.51 -2.48
N TYR A 435 -12.22 -3.51 -2.88
CA TYR A 435 -12.62 -4.93 -2.85
C TYR A 435 -12.05 -5.62 -1.60
N LEU A 436 -12.89 -5.80 -0.57
CA LEU A 436 -12.56 -6.60 0.60
C LEU A 436 -12.82 -8.08 0.32
N VAL A 437 -12.31 -8.98 1.16
CA VAL A 437 -12.49 -10.43 0.99
C VAL A 437 -13.98 -10.85 0.98
N GLN A 438 -14.83 -10.19 1.78
CA GLN A 438 -16.26 -10.51 1.88
C GLN A 438 -17.22 -9.56 1.16
N LYS A 439 -16.78 -8.37 0.74
CA LYS A 439 -17.67 -7.34 0.15
C LYS A 439 -16.91 -6.26 -0.63
N VAL A 440 -17.58 -5.59 -1.56
CA VAL A 440 -17.06 -4.41 -2.26
C VAL A 440 -17.67 -3.12 -1.69
N VAL A 441 -16.85 -2.09 -1.50
CA VAL A 441 -17.31 -0.71 -1.29
C VAL A 441 -17.27 0.00 -2.65
N PRO A 442 -18.43 0.32 -3.26
CA PRO A 442 -18.46 0.78 -4.65
C PRO A 442 -18.21 2.29 -4.78
N MET A 443 -17.61 2.68 -5.90
CA MET A 443 -17.42 4.09 -6.29
C MET A 443 -18.74 4.79 -6.67
N LEU A 444 -19.68 4.05 -7.28
CA LEU A 444 -20.97 4.56 -7.78
C LEU A 444 -22.15 3.79 -7.14
N PRO A 445 -23.39 4.29 -7.21
CA PRO A 445 -24.57 3.57 -6.75
C PRO A 445 -24.74 2.22 -7.46
N ARG A 446 -25.23 1.20 -6.72
CA ARG A 446 -25.37 -0.19 -7.22
C ARG A 446 -26.19 -0.31 -8.51
N LEU A 447 -27.18 0.58 -8.70
CA LEU A 447 -27.96 0.68 -9.95
C LEU A 447 -27.06 0.95 -11.18
N LEU A 448 -25.99 1.74 -11.05
CA LEU A 448 -25.01 1.91 -12.12
C LEU A 448 -24.02 0.74 -12.17
N CYS A 449 -23.45 0.36 -11.01
CA CYS A 449 -22.40 -0.65 -10.95
C CYS A 449 -22.84 -2.05 -11.40
N GLU A 450 -24.02 -2.52 -10.99
CA GLU A 450 -24.46 -3.90 -11.17
C GLU A 450 -25.54 -4.05 -12.26
N GLU A 451 -26.32 -3.00 -12.56
CA GLU A 451 -27.46 -3.09 -13.49
C GLU A 451 -27.27 -2.29 -14.79
N LEU A 452 -27.12 -0.96 -14.73
CA LEU A 452 -27.19 -0.10 -15.92
C LEU A 452 -25.88 -0.07 -16.72
N CYS A 453 -24.75 0.27 -16.10
CA CYS A 453 -23.46 0.37 -16.79
C CYS A 453 -22.82 -1.00 -17.05
N SER A 454 -22.98 -1.94 -16.11
CA SER A 454 -22.45 -3.31 -16.22
C SER A 454 -22.86 -3.98 -17.52
N LEU A 455 -21.91 -4.60 -18.22
CA LEU A 455 -22.09 -5.22 -19.54
C LEU A 455 -22.77 -6.61 -19.49
N ASN A 456 -23.78 -6.71 -18.63
CA ASN A 456 -24.62 -7.89 -18.41
C ASN A 456 -25.13 -8.50 -19.73
N PRO A 457 -25.14 -9.85 -19.85
CA PRO A 457 -25.51 -10.54 -21.07
C PRO A 457 -27.00 -10.39 -21.41
N MET A 458 -27.32 -10.54 -22.69
CA MET A 458 -28.67 -10.50 -23.27
C MET A 458 -29.42 -9.18 -23.05
N SER A 459 -28.68 -8.11 -22.73
CA SER A 459 -29.15 -6.74 -22.53
C SER A 459 -28.43 -5.79 -23.50
N ASP A 460 -29.13 -4.77 -24.00
CA ASP A 460 -28.53 -3.75 -24.86
C ASP A 460 -27.78 -2.73 -23.98
N LYS A 461 -26.53 -2.42 -24.32
CA LYS A 461 -25.62 -1.64 -23.46
C LYS A 461 -24.89 -0.54 -24.22
N LEU A 462 -24.78 0.62 -23.57
CA LEU A 462 -24.00 1.76 -24.06
C LEU A 462 -22.53 1.57 -23.73
N THR A 463 -21.68 1.60 -24.75
CA THR A 463 -20.23 1.41 -24.61
C THR A 463 -19.43 2.50 -25.33
N PHE A 464 -18.18 2.61 -24.91
CA PHE A 464 -17.10 3.28 -25.63
C PHE A 464 -16.15 2.19 -26.11
N SER A 465 -16.04 2.00 -27.42
CA SER A 465 -15.22 0.94 -28.00
C SER A 465 -13.94 1.45 -28.63
N VAL A 466 -12.89 0.63 -28.51
CA VAL A 466 -11.72 0.64 -29.39
C VAL A 466 -11.82 -0.61 -30.27
N ILE A 467 -11.64 -0.44 -31.57
CA ILE A 467 -11.70 -1.54 -32.55
C ILE A 467 -10.47 -1.44 -33.42
N TRP A 468 -9.74 -2.54 -33.59
CA TRP A 468 -8.56 -2.61 -34.44
C TRP A 468 -8.73 -3.65 -35.54
N THR A 469 -8.09 -3.41 -36.68
CA THR A 469 -7.71 -4.48 -37.59
C THR A 469 -6.32 -4.98 -37.18
N LEU A 470 -6.22 -6.23 -36.70
CA LEU A 470 -4.98 -6.85 -36.24
C LEU A 470 -4.49 -7.94 -37.19
N THR A 471 -3.19 -8.02 -37.40
CA THR A 471 -2.55 -9.23 -37.95
C THR A 471 -2.66 -10.41 -36.97
N PRO A 472 -2.54 -11.67 -37.42
CA PRO A 472 -2.39 -12.84 -36.54
C PRO A 472 -1.17 -12.77 -35.59
N GLY A 473 -0.25 -11.84 -35.82
CA GLY A 473 0.89 -11.54 -34.94
C GLY A 473 0.63 -10.42 -33.93
N GLY A 474 -0.60 -9.91 -33.81
CA GLY A 474 -0.97 -8.83 -32.89
C GLY A 474 -0.61 -7.41 -33.34
N LYS A 475 0.04 -7.23 -34.50
CA LYS A 475 0.34 -5.89 -35.03
C LYS A 475 -0.92 -5.22 -35.53
N ILE A 476 -1.15 -3.97 -35.08
CA ILE A 476 -2.22 -3.08 -35.55
C ILE A 476 -1.97 -2.69 -37.02
N LEU A 477 -3.02 -2.77 -37.83
CA LEU A 477 -3.09 -2.29 -39.22
C LEU A 477 -3.98 -1.05 -39.34
N ASP A 478 -5.09 -1.01 -38.60
CA ASP A 478 -6.00 0.13 -38.48
C ASP A 478 -6.57 0.23 -37.06
N GLU A 479 -6.99 1.42 -36.63
CA GLU A 479 -7.44 1.74 -35.28
C GLU A 479 -8.61 2.73 -35.28
N TRP A 480 -9.74 2.30 -34.72
CA TRP A 480 -10.96 3.09 -34.59
C TRP A 480 -11.37 3.24 -33.12
N PHE A 481 -11.87 4.43 -32.77
CA PHE A 481 -12.45 4.74 -31.46
C PHE A 481 -13.84 5.33 -31.66
N GLY A 482 -14.81 4.93 -30.84
CA GLY A 482 -16.11 5.58 -30.86
C GLY A 482 -17.14 5.05 -29.88
N ARG A 483 -18.24 5.80 -29.72
CA ARG A 483 -19.39 5.39 -28.93
C ARG A 483 -20.26 4.40 -29.71
N THR A 484 -20.68 3.36 -29.01
CA THR A 484 -21.28 2.13 -29.56
C THR A 484 -22.48 1.70 -28.72
N VAL A 485 -23.31 0.83 -29.31
CA VAL A 485 -24.29 0.02 -28.57
C VAL A 485 -23.97 -1.45 -28.83
N ILE A 486 -23.81 -2.24 -27.78
CA ILE A 486 -23.54 -3.68 -27.85
C ILE A 486 -24.66 -4.48 -27.20
N ARG A 487 -24.66 -5.79 -27.39
CA ARG A 487 -25.55 -6.75 -26.72
C ARG A 487 -24.74 -8.00 -26.40
N SER A 488 -24.17 -8.06 -25.20
CA SER A 488 -23.27 -9.17 -24.81
C SER A 488 -24.02 -10.50 -24.92
N CYS A 489 -23.48 -11.47 -25.67
CA CYS A 489 -24.14 -12.75 -25.92
C CYS A 489 -24.02 -13.71 -24.73
N THR A 490 -22.97 -13.58 -23.90
CA THR A 490 -22.79 -14.37 -22.68
C THR A 490 -21.78 -13.70 -21.71
N LYS A 491 -21.87 -14.04 -20.42
CA LYS A 491 -20.86 -13.71 -19.40
C LYS A 491 -20.03 -14.97 -19.16
N LEU A 492 -18.84 -15.06 -19.75
CA LEU A 492 -17.90 -16.12 -19.40
C LEU A 492 -17.24 -15.81 -18.05
N SER A 493 -16.70 -16.83 -17.43
CA SER A 493 -15.71 -16.65 -16.37
C SER A 493 -14.32 -17.08 -16.86
N TYR A 494 -13.27 -16.72 -16.10
CA TYR A 494 -11.92 -17.16 -16.41
C TYR A 494 -11.78 -18.69 -16.51
N GLU A 495 -12.57 -19.45 -15.75
CA GLU A 495 -12.60 -20.92 -15.80
C GLU A 495 -13.24 -21.42 -17.10
N HIS A 496 -14.41 -20.88 -17.49
CA HIS A 496 -15.07 -21.21 -18.77
C HIS A 496 -14.17 -20.88 -19.98
N ALA A 497 -13.55 -19.70 -19.98
CA ALA A 497 -12.65 -19.28 -21.05
C ALA A 497 -11.33 -20.09 -21.06
N GLN A 498 -10.86 -20.55 -19.89
CA GLN A 498 -9.69 -21.44 -19.82
C GLN A 498 -10.01 -22.84 -20.36
N SER A 499 -11.19 -23.39 -20.06
CA SER A 499 -11.66 -24.65 -20.65
C SER A 499 -11.74 -24.57 -22.18
N MET A 500 -12.26 -23.46 -22.72
CA MET A 500 -12.24 -23.18 -24.17
C MET A 500 -10.82 -23.18 -24.77
N ILE A 501 -9.83 -22.68 -24.02
CA ILE A 501 -8.42 -22.67 -24.44
C ILE A 501 -7.78 -24.07 -24.36
N GLU A 502 -8.14 -24.87 -23.35
CA GLU A 502 -7.55 -26.19 -23.07
C GLU A 502 -8.15 -27.30 -23.96
N SER A 503 -9.42 -27.20 -24.36
CA SER A 503 -10.10 -28.09 -25.32
C SER A 503 -10.39 -27.37 -26.66
N PRO A 504 -9.37 -27.05 -27.50
CA PRO A 504 -9.52 -26.20 -28.69
C PRO A 504 -10.24 -26.86 -29.87
N THR A 505 -10.47 -28.18 -29.83
CA THR A 505 -11.10 -28.96 -30.92
C THR A 505 -12.30 -29.80 -30.47
N GLU A 506 -12.67 -29.71 -29.19
CA GLU A 506 -13.73 -30.51 -28.59
C GLU A 506 -14.91 -29.61 -28.21
N LYS A 507 -16.14 -30.07 -28.45
CA LYS A 507 -17.32 -29.32 -28.04
C LYS A 507 -17.56 -29.51 -26.54
N ILE A 508 -17.27 -28.47 -25.77
CA ILE A 508 -17.58 -28.39 -24.33
C ILE A 508 -19.09 -28.61 -24.11
N PRO A 509 -19.51 -29.44 -23.13
CA PRO A 509 -20.91 -29.64 -22.80
C PRO A 509 -21.63 -28.32 -22.47
N ALA A 510 -22.83 -28.12 -23.00
CA ALA A 510 -23.64 -26.92 -22.72
C ALA A 510 -24.11 -26.82 -21.26
N THR A 511 -23.91 -27.87 -20.45
CA THR A 511 -24.11 -27.89 -19.00
C THR A 511 -22.94 -27.30 -18.21
N GLU A 512 -21.77 -27.18 -18.84
CA GLU A 512 -20.52 -26.65 -18.26
C GLU A 512 -20.23 -25.22 -18.75
N LEU A 513 -21.18 -24.60 -19.46
CA LEU A 513 -21.09 -23.24 -19.98
C LEU A 513 -22.21 -22.36 -19.43
N PRO A 514 -21.97 -21.05 -19.26
CA PRO A 514 -23.00 -20.10 -18.86
C PRO A 514 -24.03 -19.89 -19.99
N PRO A 515 -25.22 -19.34 -19.69
CA PRO A 515 -26.24 -19.07 -20.70
C PRO A 515 -25.71 -18.20 -21.86
N ILE A 516 -26.02 -18.60 -23.10
CA ILE A 516 -25.64 -17.91 -24.34
C ILE A 516 -26.92 -17.44 -25.06
N SER A 517 -26.87 -16.24 -25.64
CA SER A 517 -27.94 -15.66 -26.45
C SER A 517 -28.27 -16.59 -27.63
N PRO A 518 -29.56 -16.88 -27.93
CA PRO A 518 -29.95 -17.78 -29.02
C PRO A 518 -29.64 -17.25 -30.43
N GLU A 519 -29.14 -16.02 -30.53
CA GLU A 519 -28.66 -15.40 -31.77
C GLU A 519 -27.20 -15.81 -32.12
N HIS A 520 -26.46 -16.40 -31.18
CA HIS A 520 -25.07 -16.84 -31.32
C HIS A 520 -24.88 -18.30 -30.87
N SER A 521 -23.84 -18.98 -31.36
CA SER A 521 -23.52 -20.36 -30.94
C SER A 521 -22.39 -20.42 -29.91
N SER A 522 -22.34 -21.52 -29.14
CA SER A 522 -21.20 -21.78 -28.26
C SER A 522 -19.91 -21.92 -29.05
N GLU A 523 -19.97 -22.51 -30.25
CA GLU A 523 -18.83 -22.66 -31.17
C GLU A 523 -18.30 -21.32 -31.71
N GLU A 524 -19.17 -20.32 -31.93
CA GLU A 524 -18.76 -18.97 -32.36
C GLU A 524 -17.98 -18.26 -31.23
N VAL A 525 -18.51 -18.30 -30.00
CA VAL A 525 -17.84 -17.76 -28.81
C VAL A 525 -16.51 -18.48 -28.55
N HIS A 526 -16.50 -19.82 -28.61
CA HIS A 526 -15.31 -20.65 -28.43
C HIS A 526 -14.22 -20.31 -29.46
N GLN A 527 -14.57 -20.20 -30.74
CA GLN A 527 -13.62 -19.83 -31.78
C GLN A 527 -13.10 -18.39 -31.60
N ALA A 528 -13.94 -17.45 -31.16
CA ALA A 528 -13.51 -16.09 -30.83
C ALA A 528 -12.52 -16.05 -29.65
N VAL A 529 -12.78 -16.82 -28.57
CA VAL A 529 -11.85 -16.97 -27.44
C VAL A 529 -10.52 -17.58 -27.88
N LEU A 530 -10.53 -18.61 -28.74
CA LEU A 530 -9.31 -19.21 -29.30
C LEU A 530 -8.50 -18.21 -30.16
N ASN A 531 -9.17 -17.40 -30.98
CA ASN A 531 -8.54 -16.36 -31.79
C ASN A 531 -7.92 -15.26 -30.90
N LEU A 532 -8.67 -14.79 -29.90
CA LEU A 532 -8.20 -13.82 -28.90
C LEU A 532 -6.98 -14.35 -28.13
N HIS A 533 -7.03 -15.59 -27.64
CA HIS A 533 -5.88 -16.24 -26.99
C HIS A 533 -4.67 -16.32 -27.93
N GLY A 534 -4.86 -16.74 -29.18
CA GLY A 534 -3.79 -16.83 -30.17
C GLY A 534 -3.09 -15.49 -30.40
N ILE A 535 -3.85 -14.40 -30.52
CA ILE A 535 -3.34 -13.04 -30.68
C ILE A 535 -2.69 -12.53 -29.38
N ALA A 536 -3.34 -12.69 -28.22
CA ALA A 536 -2.81 -12.28 -26.93
C ALA A 536 -1.47 -12.99 -26.62
N LYS A 537 -1.34 -14.28 -26.94
CA LYS A 537 -0.09 -15.02 -26.80
C LYS A 537 1.05 -14.42 -27.64
N ARG A 538 0.75 -13.78 -28.78
CA ARG A 538 1.72 -13.01 -29.59
C ARG A 538 1.98 -11.61 -29.04
N LEU A 539 0.94 -10.87 -28.62
CA LEU A 539 1.08 -9.58 -27.95
C LEU A 539 1.98 -9.70 -26.72
N ARG A 540 1.74 -10.71 -25.87
CA ARG A 540 2.59 -11.01 -24.71
C ARG A 540 4.01 -11.34 -25.09
N GLN A 541 4.22 -12.25 -26.05
CA GLN A 541 5.57 -12.61 -26.52
C GLN A 541 6.33 -11.39 -27.03
N GLN A 542 5.66 -10.50 -27.77
CA GLN A 542 6.24 -9.25 -28.27
C GLN A 542 6.57 -8.30 -27.11
N ARG A 543 5.63 -8.07 -26.19
CA ARG A 543 5.82 -7.24 -24.98
C ARG A 543 6.98 -7.73 -24.11
N PHE A 544 7.13 -9.04 -23.92
CA PHE A 544 8.29 -9.62 -23.20
C PHE A 544 9.60 -9.60 -24.00
N ALA A 545 9.57 -9.58 -25.33
CA ALA A 545 10.75 -9.41 -26.19
C ALA A 545 11.21 -7.93 -26.31
N ASP A 546 10.27 -6.99 -26.42
CA ASP A 546 10.50 -5.54 -26.30
C ASP A 546 10.96 -5.15 -24.90
N GLY A 547 10.75 -6.06 -23.94
CA GLY A 547 11.59 -6.28 -22.77
C GLY A 547 10.85 -6.41 -21.44
N ALA A 548 9.63 -6.95 -21.41
CA ALA A 548 8.93 -7.53 -20.24
C ALA A 548 9.46 -7.25 -18.81
N LEU A 549 8.70 -6.61 -17.90
CA LEU A 549 8.85 -6.85 -16.44
C LEU A 549 7.52 -7.20 -15.79
N ARG A 550 7.53 -8.34 -15.09
CA ARG A 550 6.47 -8.85 -14.22
C ARG A 550 7.02 -9.15 -12.82
N LEU A 551 6.45 -8.54 -11.78
CA LEU A 551 6.79 -8.78 -10.38
C LEU A 551 5.51 -9.08 -9.57
N ASP A 552 4.75 -10.09 -9.99
CA ASP A 552 3.64 -10.58 -9.17
C ASP A 552 4.14 -11.21 -7.88
N GLN A 553 3.37 -11.02 -6.83
CA GLN A 553 3.52 -11.73 -5.56
C GLN A 553 2.31 -12.64 -5.37
N LEU A 554 2.48 -13.73 -4.63
CA LEU A 554 1.40 -14.68 -4.34
C LEU A 554 0.19 -13.96 -3.69
N LYS A 555 -0.98 -14.03 -4.35
CA LYS A 555 -2.24 -13.45 -3.86
C LYS A 555 -3.11 -14.56 -3.27
N LEU A 556 -3.64 -14.36 -2.06
CA LEU A 556 -4.59 -15.28 -1.45
C LEU A 556 -6.01 -15.03 -1.94
N ALA A 557 -6.74 -16.11 -2.22
CA ALA A 557 -8.18 -16.16 -2.35
C ALA A 557 -8.77 -17.04 -1.24
N PHE A 558 -9.97 -16.73 -0.78
CA PHE A 558 -10.62 -17.39 0.36
C PHE A 558 -11.91 -18.09 -0.05
N THR A 559 -12.17 -19.26 0.53
CA THR A 559 -13.49 -19.88 0.53
C THR A 559 -14.19 -19.48 1.82
N LEU A 560 -15.26 -18.69 1.71
CA LEU A 560 -16.05 -18.22 2.86
C LEU A 560 -17.28 -19.10 3.05
N ASP A 561 -17.59 -19.39 4.31
CA ASP A 561 -18.84 -19.98 4.74
C ASP A 561 -20.01 -19.00 4.50
N HIS A 562 -21.07 -19.47 3.85
CA HIS A 562 -22.18 -18.59 3.44
C HIS A 562 -23.15 -18.20 4.57
N GLU A 563 -23.15 -18.92 5.70
CA GLU A 563 -24.06 -18.63 6.84
C GLU A 563 -23.37 -17.79 7.92
N THR A 564 -22.09 -18.08 8.20
CA THR A 564 -21.29 -17.44 9.26
C THR A 564 -20.36 -16.33 8.74
N GLY A 565 -20.03 -16.34 7.44
CA GLY A 565 -19.05 -15.42 6.84
C GLY A 565 -17.58 -15.73 7.18
N LEU A 566 -17.30 -16.80 7.92
CA LEU A 566 -15.96 -17.20 8.33
C LEU A 566 -15.20 -17.85 7.16
N PRO A 567 -13.86 -17.68 7.06
CA PRO A 567 -13.06 -18.39 6.07
C PRO A 567 -12.94 -19.89 6.45
N GLN A 568 -13.47 -20.77 5.60
CA GLN A 568 -13.28 -22.22 5.73
C GLN A 568 -11.89 -22.66 5.22
N GLY A 569 -11.29 -21.87 4.33
CA GLY A 569 -9.98 -22.15 3.75
C GLY A 569 -9.47 -21.02 2.84
N CYS A 570 -8.22 -21.14 2.40
CA CYS A 570 -7.63 -20.24 1.42
C CYS A 570 -6.73 -20.99 0.42
N HIS A 571 -6.58 -20.44 -0.78
CA HIS A 571 -5.68 -20.93 -1.82
C HIS A 571 -4.93 -19.76 -2.48
N ILE A 572 -3.87 -20.06 -3.22
CA ILE A 572 -3.18 -19.06 -4.05
C ILE A 572 -4.01 -18.85 -5.32
N TYR A 573 -4.29 -17.59 -5.66
CA TYR A 573 -5.00 -17.24 -6.88
C TYR A 573 -4.15 -17.56 -8.13
N GLU A 574 -4.62 -18.47 -8.98
CA GLU A 574 -3.91 -18.91 -10.17
C GLU A 574 -4.08 -17.95 -11.36
N TYR A 575 -2.97 -17.54 -11.98
CA TYR A 575 -2.98 -16.64 -13.12
C TYR A 575 -2.85 -17.41 -14.45
N ARG A 576 -3.99 -17.85 -15.00
CA ARG A 576 -4.08 -18.75 -16.17
C ARG A 576 -4.07 -17.99 -17.50
N ASP A 577 -4.18 -18.71 -18.62
CA ASP A 577 -4.09 -18.10 -19.96
C ASP A 577 -5.32 -17.25 -20.33
N SER A 578 -6.50 -17.56 -19.78
CA SER A 578 -7.68 -16.70 -19.87
C SER A 578 -7.52 -15.34 -19.19
N ASN A 579 -6.76 -15.24 -18.08
CA ASN A 579 -6.41 -13.94 -17.47
C ASN A 579 -5.49 -13.14 -18.40
N LYS A 580 -4.46 -13.80 -18.94
CA LYS A 580 -3.47 -13.21 -19.86
C LYS A 580 -4.13 -12.70 -21.15
N LEU A 581 -5.16 -13.41 -21.64
CA LEU A 581 -5.98 -13.01 -22.79
C LEU A 581 -6.57 -11.62 -22.57
N VAL A 582 -7.32 -11.42 -21.47
CA VAL A 582 -7.95 -10.12 -21.15
C VAL A 582 -6.89 -9.05 -20.92
N GLU A 583 -5.83 -9.38 -20.17
CA GLU A 583 -4.70 -8.48 -19.85
C GLU A 583 -4.10 -7.82 -21.10
N GLU A 584 -3.72 -8.57 -22.14
CA GLU A 584 -3.09 -7.96 -23.33
C GLU A 584 -4.02 -6.98 -24.06
N PHE A 585 -5.32 -7.28 -24.18
CA PHE A 585 -6.26 -6.40 -24.87
C PHE A 585 -6.64 -5.17 -24.04
N MET A 586 -6.70 -5.30 -22.71
CA MET A 586 -6.86 -4.13 -21.84
C MET A 586 -5.60 -3.24 -21.86
N LEU A 587 -4.40 -3.82 -21.86
CA LEU A 587 -3.16 -3.06 -22.06
C LEU A 587 -3.16 -2.34 -23.41
N LEU A 588 -3.54 -3.02 -24.50
CA LEU A 588 -3.62 -2.44 -25.85
C LEU A 588 -4.63 -1.27 -25.90
N ALA A 589 -5.82 -1.43 -25.32
CA ALA A 589 -6.82 -0.37 -25.23
C ALA A 589 -6.32 0.85 -24.44
N ASN A 590 -5.70 0.62 -23.28
CA ASN A 590 -5.15 1.67 -22.43
C ASN A 590 -4.00 2.43 -23.12
N MET A 591 -3.14 1.76 -23.88
CA MET A 591 -2.07 2.38 -24.68
C MET A 591 -2.64 3.18 -25.85
N ALA A 592 -3.55 2.61 -26.63
CA ALA A 592 -4.22 3.26 -27.76
C ALA A 592 -4.92 4.57 -27.32
N VAL A 593 -5.71 4.50 -26.25
CA VAL A 593 -6.39 5.67 -25.69
C VAL A 593 -5.41 6.69 -25.14
N ALA A 594 -4.34 6.28 -24.43
CA ALA A 594 -3.30 7.22 -23.97
C ALA A 594 -2.65 8.00 -25.12
N HIS A 595 -2.29 7.32 -26.21
CA HIS A 595 -1.78 7.96 -27.43
C HIS A 595 -2.81 8.90 -28.08
N LYS A 596 -4.09 8.51 -28.11
CA LYS A 596 -5.19 9.30 -28.70
C LYS A 596 -5.48 10.58 -27.91
N ILE A 597 -5.61 10.51 -26.59
CA ILE A 597 -5.90 11.69 -25.75
C ILE A 597 -4.70 12.64 -25.66
N HIS A 598 -3.48 12.12 -25.58
CA HIS A 598 -2.27 12.95 -25.54
C HIS A 598 -2.03 13.67 -26.88
N ARG A 599 -2.33 13.03 -28.02
CA ARG A 599 -2.26 13.67 -29.35
C ARG A 599 -3.31 14.78 -29.52
N ALA A 600 -4.48 14.65 -28.90
CA ALA A 600 -5.53 15.67 -28.95
C ALA A 600 -5.29 16.83 -27.97
N PHE A 601 -4.82 16.53 -26.76
CA PHE A 601 -4.66 17.50 -25.68
C PHE A 601 -3.30 17.34 -24.96
N PRO A 602 -2.16 17.75 -25.57
CA PRO A 602 -0.83 17.54 -25.01
C PRO A 602 -0.63 18.11 -23.59
N GLU A 603 -1.33 19.19 -23.24
CA GLU A 603 -1.24 19.85 -21.93
C GLU A 603 -2.29 19.38 -20.91
N GLN A 604 -3.28 18.58 -21.31
CA GLN A 604 -4.45 18.21 -20.49
C GLN A 604 -4.80 16.71 -20.56
N ALA A 605 -3.85 15.86 -20.95
CA ALA A 605 -4.07 14.41 -20.94
C ALA A 605 -3.87 13.86 -19.51
N LEU A 606 -4.87 13.15 -19.00
CA LEU A 606 -4.70 12.32 -17.81
C LEU A 606 -3.98 11.03 -18.22
N LEU A 607 -2.74 10.89 -17.77
CA LEU A 607 -1.85 9.78 -18.09
C LEU A 607 -1.39 9.07 -16.81
N ARG A 608 -0.72 7.94 -16.98
CA ARG A 608 -0.26 7.07 -15.90
C ARG A 608 1.17 6.59 -16.13
N ARG A 609 2.10 7.09 -15.32
CA ARG A 609 3.54 6.80 -15.38
C ARG A 609 3.96 5.90 -14.22
N HIS A 610 5.18 5.35 -14.27
CA HIS A 610 5.78 4.58 -13.19
C HIS A 610 7.28 4.90 -13.18
N PRO A 611 7.82 5.58 -12.15
CA PRO A 611 9.24 5.93 -12.11
C PRO A 611 10.17 4.69 -12.03
N PRO A 612 11.44 4.80 -12.43
CA PRO A 612 12.41 3.72 -12.21
C PRO A 612 12.63 3.42 -10.72
N PRO A 613 13.24 2.27 -10.36
CA PRO A 613 13.47 1.89 -8.97
C PRO A 613 14.38 2.88 -8.25
N GLN A 614 14.27 2.96 -6.93
CA GLN A 614 15.11 3.83 -6.10
C GLN A 614 16.56 3.36 -6.15
N THR A 615 17.44 4.13 -6.80
CA THR A 615 18.79 3.72 -7.18
C THR A 615 19.63 3.19 -6.03
N ARG A 616 19.54 3.80 -4.83
CA ARG A 616 20.27 3.31 -3.65
C ARG A 616 19.76 1.93 -3.19
N MET A 617 18.45 1.74 -3.03
CA MET A 617 17.86 0.44 -2.67
C MET A 617 18.10 -0.64 -3.73
N LEU A 618 18.19 -0.25 -5.01
CA LEU A 618 18.54 -1.16 -6.10
C LEU A 618 20.01 -1.59 -6.01
N ASN A 619 20.93 -0.66 -5.74
CA ASN A 619 22.36 -0.96 -5.55
C ASN A 619 22.60 -1.84 -4.31
N ASP A 620 21.89 -1.59 -3.20
CA ASP A 620 21.97 -2.40 -1.98
C ASP A 620 21.51 -3.85 -2.26
N LEU A 621 20.47 -4.02 -3.09
CA LEU A 621 19.98 -5.33 -3.55
C LEU A 621 20.94 -5.99 -4.56
N MET A 622 21.57 -5.22 -5.45
CA MET A 622 22.59 -5.70 -6.38
C MET A 622 23.79 -6.28 -5.63
N GLU A 623 24.30 -5.59 -4.60
CA GLU A 623 25.38 -6.15 -3.79
C GLU A 623 24.91 -7.41 -3.07
N PHE A 624 23.74 -7.40 -2.43
CA PHE A 624 23.17 -8.60 -1.79
C PHE A 624 23.10 -9.81 -2.74
N CYS A 625 22.67 -9.64 -4.00
CA CYS A 625 22.65 -10.72 -4.99
C CYS A 625 24.06 -11.23 -5.33
N ASP A 626 25.06 -10.35 -5.50
CA ASP A 626 26.47 -10.73 -5.68
C ASP A 626 27.00 -11.53 -4.48
N GLN A 627 26.77 -11.04 -3.25
CA GLN A 627 27.17 -11.72 -2.00
C GLN A 627 26.56 -13.13 -1.87
N MET A 628 25.35 -13.33 -2.40
CA MET A 628 24.69 -14.64 -2.42
C MET A 628 25.18 -15.55 -3.55
N GLY A 629 25.86 -15.01 -4.57
CA GLY A 629 26.28 -15.74 -5.77
C GLY A 629 25.17 -15.85 -6.82
N LEU A 630 24.27 -14.86 -6.89
CA LEU A 630 23.11 -14.84 -7.79
C LEU A 630 23.32 -13.85 -8.94
N PRO A 631 23.56 -14.32 -10.19
CA PRO A 631 23.77 -13.44 -11.33
C PRO A 631 22.45 -12.85 -11.84
N VAL A 632 22.03 -11.75 -11.22
CA VAL A 632 20.84 -10.97 -11.59
C VAL A 632 21.25 -9.66 -12.26
N ASP A 633 20.77 -9.41 -13.47
CA ASP A 633 21.05 -8.17 -14.22
C ASP A 633 19.95 -7.13 -13.98
N PHE A 634 20.31 -6.02 -13.35
CA PHE A 634 19.39 -4.93 -13.00
C PHE A 634 19.51 -3.72 -13.97
N SER A 635 20.27 -3.83 -15.07
CA SER A 635 20.51 -2.74 -16.04
C SER A 635 19.24 -2.20 -16.70
N SER A 636 18.20 -3.03 -16.78
CA SER A 636 16.87 -2.69 -17.26
C SER A 636 15.84 -3.60 -16.61
N ALA A 637 14.58 -3.18 -16.62
CA ALA A 637 13.49 -4.02 -16.13
C ALA A 637 13.35 -5.33 -16.93
N GLY A 638 13.72 -5.33 -18.22
CA GLY A 638 13.74 -6.52 -19.07
C GLY A 638 14.88 -7.48 -18.77
N ALA A 639 16.06 -6.95 -18.49
CA ALA A 639 17.17 -7.75 -17.98
C ALA A 639 16.81 -8.40 -16.63
N LEU A 640 16.19 -7.63 -15.72
CA LEU A 640 15.74 -8.11 -14.41
C LEU A 640 14.73 -9.25 -14.54
N ASN A 641 13.70 -9.06 -15.37
CA ASN A 641 12.72 -10.10 -15.64
C ASN A 641 13.35 -11.35 -16.27
N LYS A 642 14.30 -11.16 -17.19
CA LYS A 642 15.01 -12.27 -17.83
C LYS A 642 15.83 -13.06 -16.80
N SER A 643 16.55 -12.39 -15.89
CA SER A 643 17.22 -13.05 -14.76
C SER A 643 16.25 -13.77 -13.83
N LEU A 644 15.11 -13.15 -13.47
CA LEU A 644 14.09 -13.76 -12.61
C LEU A 644 13.33 -14.94 -13.26
N THR A 645 13.45 -15.15 -14.58
CA THR A 645 12.73 -16.20 -15.32
C THR A 645 13.60 -17.22 -16.06
N GLN A 646 14.89 -16.93 -16.32
CA GLN A 646 15.78 -17.79 -17.10
C GLN A 646 17.02 -18.27 -16.32
N THR A 647 17.27 -17.74 -15.11
CA THR A 647 18.45 -18.10 -14.29
C THR A 647 18.17 -19.17 -13.23
N PHE A 648 16.90 -19.53 -13.03
CA PHE A 648 16.46 -20.50 -12.01
C PHE A 648 15.69 -21.64 -12.68
N GLY A 649 15.83 -22.86 -12.14
CA GLY A 649 15.18 -24.06 -12.70
C GLY A 649 13.71 -24.21 -12.26
N ASP A 650 13.05 -25.24 -12.79
CA ASP A 650 11.65 -25.57 -12.49
C ASP A 650 11.48 -26.40 -11.19
N ASP A 651 12.57 -26.62 -10.45
CA ASP A 651 12.55 -27.35 -9.18
C ASP A 651 11.91 -26.52 -8.04
N LYS A 652 11.39 -27.21 -7.03
CA LYS A 652 10.65 -26.60 -5.91
C LYS A 652 11.45 -25.53 -5.15
N TYR A 653 12.76 -25.71 -5.00
CA TYR A 653 13.65 -24.77 -4.33
C TYR A 653 13.93 -23.55 -5.23
N SER A 654 14.14 -23.75 -6.53
CA SER A 654 14.28 -22.65 -7.49
C SER A 654 13.01 -21.81 -7.63
N LEU A 655 11.83 -22.44 -7.62
CA LEU A 655 10.54 -21.74 -7.57
C LEU A 655 10.39 -20.91 -6.28
N ALA A 656 10.63 -21.51 -5.11
CA ALA A 656 10.60 -20.79 -3.84
C ALA A 656 11.59 -19.62 -3.78
N ARG A 657 12.81 -19.81 -4.30
CA ARG A 657 13.85 -18.77 -4.43
C ARG A 657 13.42 -17.65 -5.37
N LYS A 658 12.75 -17.97 -6.48
CA LYS A 658 12.17 -16.99 -7.41
C LYS A 658 11.10 -16.14 -6.72
N GLU A 659 10.22 -16.71 -5.90
CA GLU A 659 9.23 -15.94 -5.13
C GLU A 659 9.89 -14.99 -4.11
N VAL A 660 10.88 -15.49 -3.36
CA VAL A 660 11.66 -14.65 -2.42
C VAL A 660 12.36 -13.51 -3.16
N LEU A 661 13.03 -13.79 -4.29
CA LEU A 661 13.71 -12.77 -5.10
C LEU A 661 12.72 -11.78 -5.74
N THR A 662 11.55 -12.23 -6.16
CA THR A 662 10.50 -11.36 -6.75
C THR A 662 9.96 -10.39 -5.70
N ASN A 663 9.77 -10.83 -4.46
CA ASN A 663 9.43 -9.96 -3.34
C ASN A 663 10.58 -8.98 -3.01
N MET A 664 11.84 -9.46 -2.93
CA MET A 664 13.00 -8.58 -2.70
C MET A 664 13.16 -7.52 -3.79
N CYS A 665 12.99 -7.89 -5.07
CA CYS A 665 13.05 -7.00 -6.23
C CYS A 665 11.86 -6.03 -6.31
N SER A 666 10.77 -6.29 -5.59
CA SER A 666 9.64 -5.35 -5.47
C SER A 666 9.99 -4.16 -4.56
N ARG A 667 10.81 -4.35 -3.52
CA ARG A 667 11.10 -3.32 -2.50
C ARG A 667 11.72 -2.03 -3.04
N PRO A 668 12.62 -2.04 -4.05
CA PRO A 668 13.14 -0.80 -4.65
C PRO A 668 12.17 -0.12 -5.63
N MET A 669 11.09 -0.77 -6.06
CA MET A 669 10.17 -0.24 -7.07
C MET A 669 9.42 0.98 -6.55
N GLN A 670 9.06 1.91 -7.45
CA GLN A 670 8.21 3.06 -7.11
C GLN A 670 6.76 2.79 -7.48
N MET A 671 5.81 3.46 -6.82
CA MET A 671 4.39 3.31 -7.16
C MET A 671 4.07 3.94 -8.52
N ALA A 672 3.16 3.32 -9.27
CA ALA A 672 2.70 3.87 -10.54
C ALA A 672 1.61 4.95 -10.32
N LEU A 673 1.85 6.15 -10.85
CA LEU A 673 1.16 7.41 -10.57
C LEU A 673 0.37 7.92 -11.77
N TYR A 674 -0.87 8.35 -11.54
CA TYR A 674 -1.60 9.23 -12.44
C TYR A 674 -0.97 10.64 -12.44
N PHE A 675 -1.03 11.35 -13.56
CA PHE A 675 -0.57 12.74 -13.69
C PHE A 675 -1.25 13.45 -14.86
N CYS A 676 -1.31 14.79 -14.81
CA CYS A 676 -1.65 15.64 -15.93
C CYS A 676 -0.39 15.93 -16.76
N SER A 677 -0.44 15.67 -18.07
CA SER A 677 0.71 15.81 -18.97
C SER A 677 1.34 17.21 -18.94
N GLY A 678 0.55 18.28 -18.98
CA GLY A 678 1.04 19.66 -19.04
C GLY A 678 1.73 20.21 -17.78
N LEU A 679 1.82 19.42 -16.69
CA LEU A 679 2.61 19.80 -15.51
C LEU A 679 3.95 19.06 -15.40
N LEU A 680 4.19 18.04 -16.23
CA LEU A 680 5.44 17.28 -16.25
C LEU A 680 6.24 17.68 -17.51
N GLN A 681 7.24 18.54 -17.36
CA GLN A 681 7.94 19.15 -18.51
C GLN A 681 8.82 18.19 -19.32
N ASP A 682 9.13 17.01 -18.79
CA ASP A 682 10.03 16.02 -19.41
C ASP A 682 9.24 14.79 -19.90
N PRO A 683 9.05 14.62 -21.23
CA PRO A 683 8.37 13.47 -21.81
C PRO A 683 9.03 12.13 -21.48
N ALA A 684 10.33 12.07 -21.16
CA ALA A 684 10.99 10.82 -20.79
C ALA A 684 10.43 10.24 -19.48
N GLN A 685 9.86 11.09 -18.60
CA GLN A 685 9.27 10.69 -17.32
C GLN A 685 7.82 10.21 -17.44
N PHE A 686 7.18 10.32 -18.61
CA PHE A 686 5.82 9.82 -18.87
C PHE A 686 5.80 8.29 -18.98
N ARG A 687 6.97 7.73 -19.36
CA ARG A 687 7.29 6.31 -19.42
C ARG A 687 6.87 5.56 -18.15
N HIS A 688 6.40 4.33 -18.34
CA HIS A 688 6.09 3.41 -17.25
C HIS A 688 7.27 2.45 -17.01
N TYR A 689 7.82 2.35 -15.79
CA TYR A 689 8.91 1.41 -15.49
C TYR A 689 8.44 -0.05 -15.42
N ALA A 690 7.20 -0.33 -15.04
CA ALA A 690 6.66 -1.68 -15.25
C ALA A 690 6.37 -1.95 -16.74
N LEU A 691 5.84 -1.00 -17.54
CA LEU A 691 5.26 -1.23 -18.89
C LEU A 691 6.12 -0.82 -20.11
N ASN A 692 7.24 -0.12 -19.93
CA ASN A 692 8.13 0.46 -20.97
C ASN A 692 7.51 1.50 -21.89
N VAL A 693 6.28 1.32 -22.32
CA VAL A 693 5.60 2.19 -23.26
C VAL A 693 5.76 3.66 -22.86
N PRO A 694 5.98 4.56 -23.83
CA PRO A 694 6.24 5.96 -23.56
C PRO A 694 5.01 6.66 -22.98
N LEU A 695 3.81 6.16 -23.28
CA LEU A 695 2.52 6.66 -22.79
C LEU A 695 1.65 5.49 -22.34
N TYR A 696 0.98 5.66 -21.21
CA TYR A 696 -0.04 4.75 -20.68
C TYR A 696 -1.08 5.56 -19.92
N THR A 697 -2.28 5.02 -19.74
CA THR A 697 -3.34 5.59 -18.91
C THR A 697 -4.28 4.47 -18.45
N HIS A 698 -5.34 4.79 -17.71
CA HIS A 698 -6.45 3.86 -17.48
C HIS A 698 -7.73 4.38 -18.15
N PHE A 699 -8.37 3.51 -18.91
CA PHE A 699 -9.61 3.73 -19.68
C PHE A 699 -10.60 2.56 -19.49
N THR A 700 -10.09 1.36 -19.25
CA THR A 700 -10.83 0.09 -19.35
C THR A 700 -11.68 -0.27 -18.13
N SER A 701 -11.80 0.58 -17.10
CA SER A 701 -12.59 0.25 -15.91
C SER A 701 -13.30 1.43 -15.21
N PRO A 702 -14.17 2.17 -15.93
CA PRO A 702 -14.82 3.37 -15.40
C PRO A 702 -15.95 3.14 -14.39
N ILE A 703 -16.47 1.92 -14.22
CA ILE A 703 -17.44 1.61 -13.15
C ILE A 703 -16.78 1.68 -11.77
N ARG A 704 -15.49 1.31 -11.71
CA ARG A 704 -14.72 1.15 -10.46
C ARG A 704 -13.50 2.06 -10.31
N ARG A 705 -13.17 2.91 -11.30
CA ARG A 705 -12.06 3.89 -11.25
C ARG A 705 -12.46 5.24 -11.86
N PHE A 706 -12.28 6.33 -11.12
CA PHE A 706 -12.64 7.69 -11.58
C PHE A 706 -11.66 8.26 -12.61
N ALA A 707 -10.39 7.83 -12.57
CA ALA A 707 -9.40 8.20 -13.59
C ALA A 707 -9.87 7.80 -15.00
N ASP A 708 -10.44 6.60 -15.13
CA ASP A 708 -11.03 6.10 -16.38
C ASP A 708 -12.23 6.94 -16.81
N VAL A 709 -13.10 7.40 -15.88
CA VAL A 709 -14.20 8.34 -16.21
C VAL A 709 -13.68 9.65 -16.79
N LEU A 710 -12.59 10.21 -16.22
CA LEU A 710 -11.92 11.40 -16.76
C LEU A 710 -11.31 11.14 -18.15
N VAL A 711 -10.71 9.96 -18.36
CA VAL A 711 -10.17 9.55 -19.67
C VAL A 711 -11.27 9.33 -20.71
N HIS A 712 -12.43 8.76 -20.34
CA HIS A 712 -13.61 8.68 -21.21
C HIS A 712 -14.10 10.08 -21.62
N ARG A 713 -14.14 11.04 -20.69
CA ARG A 713 -14.49 12.45 -20.99
C ARG A 713 -13.48 13.10 -21.95
N LEU A 714 -12.18 12.89 -21.74
CA LEU A 714 -11.12 13.34 -22.66
C LEU A 714 -11.22 12.68 -24.04
N LEU A 715 -11.48 11.37 -24.11
CA LEU A 715 -11.62 10.64 -25.38
C LEU A 715 -12.88 11.08 -26.14
N ALA A 716 -14.00 11.32 -25.44
CA ALA A 716 -15.21 11.88 -26.04
C ALA A 716 -14.97 13.27 -26.63
N ALA A 717 -14.21 14.14 -25.96
CA ALA A 717 -13.80 15.43 -26.50
C ALA A 717 -12.82 15.29 -27.69
N ALA A 718 -11.88 14.34 -27.63
CA ALA A 718 -10.92 14.02 -28.71
C ALA A 718 -11.57 13.40 -29.96
N LEU A 719 -12.86 13.04 -29.90
CA LEU A 719 -13.68 12.57 -31.02
C LEU A 719 -14.82 13.55 -31.39
N GLY A 720 -14.93 14.70 -30.71
CA GLY A 720 -15.96 15.70 -30.97
C GLY A 720 -17.38 15.32 -30.49
N TYR A 721 -17.52 14.29 -29.64
CA TYR A 721 -18.81 13.94 -29.02
C TYR A 721 -19.25 14.90 -27.90
N ARG A 722 -18.33 15.78 -27.46
CA ARG A 722 -18.56 16.88 -26.53
C ARG A 722 -17.53 17.97 -26.75
N GLU A 723 -17.76 19.14 -26.17
CA GLU A 723 -16.77 20.22 -26.12
C GLU A 723 -15.54 19.84 -25.27
N ARG A 724 -14.41 20.52 -25.53
CA ARG A 724 -13.15 20.38 -24.81
C ARG A 724 -13.35 20.69 -23.32
N LEU A 725 -12.67 19.95 -22.45
CA LEU A 725 -12.66 20.24 -21.02
C LEU A 725 -11.92 21.55 -20.75
N ASP A 726 -12.62 22.56 -20.22
CA ASP A 726 -12.03 23.82 -19.74
C ASP A 726 -11.43 23.66 -18.32
N LEU A 727 -10.67 22.56 -18.15
CA LEU A 727 -9.99 22.22 -16.91
C LEU A 727 -8.53 22.68 -16.99
N ALA A 728 -8.12 23.58 -16.09
CA ALA A 728 -6.72 23.95 -15.96
C ALA A 728 -5.86 22.71 -15.61
N PRO A 729 -4.62 22.58 -16.11
CA PRO A 729 -3.74 21.44 -15.80
C PRO A 729 -3.52 21.21 -14.29
N ASP A 730 -3.51 22.28 -13.49
CA ASP A 730 -3.48 22.23 -12.02
C ASP A 730 -4.73 21.57 -11.40
N THR A 731 -5.92 21.77 -11.98
CA THR A 731 -7.16 21.12 -11.55
C THR A 731 -7.13 19.63 -11.88
N LEU A 732 -6.69 19.27 -13.08
CA LEU A 732 -6.57 17.86 -13.50
C LEU A 732 -5.47 17.12 -12.72
N GLN A 733 -4.36 17.79 -12.38
CA GLN A 733 -3.34 17.21 -11.50
C GLN A 733 -3.88 16.97 -10.09
N LYS A 734 -4.68 17.88 -9.51
CA LYS A 734 -5.31 17.65 -8.19
C LYS A 734 -6.25 16.44 -8.19
N GLN A 735 -6.99 16.23 -9.29
CA GLN A 735 -7.78 15.00 -9.48
C GLN A 735 -6.86 13.77 -9.60
N ALA A 736 -5.74 13.86 -10.32
CA ALA A 736 -4.76 12.78 -10.43
C ALA A 736 -4.09 12.43 -9.09
N ASP A 737 -3.72 13.42 -8.28
CA ASP A 737 -3.11 13.28 -6.96
C ASP A 737 -4.07 12.64 -5.97
N HIS A 738 -5.33 13.08 -5.96
CA HIS A 738 -6.38 12.43 -5.16
C HIS A 738 -6.61 10.98 -5.62
N CYS A 739 -6.73 10.73 -6.93
CA CYS A 739 -6.78 9.36 -7.47
C CYS A 739 -5.57 8.50 -7.08
N ASN A 740 -4.36 9.09 -6.94
CA ASN A 740 -3.18 8.40 -6.42
C ASN A 740 -3.34 8.05 -4.93
N ASP A 741 -3.67 9.03 -4.08
CA ASP A 741 -3.86 8.81 -2.64
C ASP A 741 -4.95 7.75 -2.36
N ARG A 742 -6.10 7.86 -3.05
CA ARG A 742 -7.22 6.93 -2.91
C ARG A 742 -6.89 5.53 -3.45
N ARG A 743 -6.14 5.42 -4.54
CA ARG A 743 -5.61 4.13 -5.03
C ARG A 743 -4.68 3.49 -3.99
N MET A 744 -3.77 4.27 -3.40
CA MET A 744 -2.86 3.77 -2.37
C MET A 744 -3.61 3.34 -1.10
N ALA A 745 -4.57 4.13 -0.63
CA ALA A 745 -5.43 3.78 0.50
C ALA A 745 -6.23 2.50 0.22
N SER A 746 -6.85 2.38 -0.96
CA SER A 746 -7.56 1.17 -1.39
C SER A 746 -6.64 -0.06 -1.36
N LYS A 747 -5.44 0.01 -1.97
CA LYS A 747 -4.45 -1.09 -1.96
C LYS A 747 -4.13 -1.56 -0.53
N ARG A 748 -3.90 -0.64 0.42
CA ARG A 748 -3.65 -0.99 1.83
C ARG A 748 -4.85 -1.62 2.51
N VAL A 749 -6.07 -1.16 2.24
CA VAL A 749 -7.29 -1.75 2.81
C VAL A 749 -7.53 -3.17 2.28
N GLN A 750 -7.22 -3.43 1.01
CA GLN A 750 -7.28 -4.78 0.42
C GLN A 750 -6.23 -5.71 1.06
N GLU A 751 -4.97 -5.26 1.17
CA GLU A 751 -3.88 -5.99 1.86
C GLU A 751 -4.25 -6.31 3.33
N LEU A 752 -4.85 -5.36 4.06
CA LEU A 752 -5.28 -5.55 5.44
C LEU A 752 -6.52 -6.46 5.57
N SER A 753 -7.44 -6.44 4.60
CA SER A 753 -8.58 -7.37 4.55
C SER A 753 -8.11 -8.82 4.37
N THR A 754 -7.19 -9.07 3.44
CA THR A 754 -6.53 -10.38 3.29
C THR A 754 -5.81 -10.79 4.58
N GLY A 755 -5.10 -9.86 5.24
CA GLY A 755 -4.44 -10.12 6.51
C GLY A 755 -5.39 -10.47 7.67
N LEU A 756 -6.54 -9.79 7.74
CA LEU A 756 -7.62 -10.05 8.70
C LEU A 756 -8.19 -11.46 8.52
N PHE A 757 -8.65 -11.81 7.32
CA PHE A 757 -9.23 -13.12 7.04
C PHE A 757 -8.23 -14.25 7.21
N PHE A 758 -6.96 -14.06 6.85
CA PHE A 758 -5.93 -15.07 7.10
C PHE A 758 -5.62 -15.25 8.59
N ALA A 759 -5.62 -14.18 9.39
CA ALA A 759 -5.43 -14.27 10.84
C ALA A 759 -6.62 -14.95 11.55
N VAL A 760 -7.85 -14.79 11.04
CA VAL A 760 -9.02 -15.55 11.51
C VAL A 760 -8.91 -17.03 11.09
N LEU A 761 -8.50 -17.33 9.86
CA LEU A 761 -8.31 -18.71 9.39
C LEU A 761 -7.31 -19.49 10.27
N VAL A 762 -6.16 -18.89 10.61
CA VAL A 762 -5.16 -19.49 11.53
C VAL A 762 -5.70 -19.68 12.96
N LYS A 763 -6.75 -18.97 13.36
CA LYS A 763 -7.43 -19.13 14.65
C LYS A 763 -8.48 -20.24 14.62
N GLU A 764 -9.35 -20.28 13.61
CA GLU A 764 -10.46 -21.24 13.54
C GLU A 764 -10.04 -22.62 13.01
N SER A 765 -9.13 -22.68 12.04
CA SER A 765 -8.61 -23.95 11.49
C SER A 765 -7.50 -24.59 12.32
N GLY A 766 -6.99 -23.89 13.34
CA GLY A 766 -5.87 -24.36 14.16
C GLY A 766 -4.50 -24.27 13.45
N PRO A 767 -3.48 -25.01 13.94
CA PRO A 767 -2.11 -24.91 13.44
C PRO A 767 -1.98 -25.27 11.95
N LEU A 768 -1.47 -24.34 11.13
CA LEU A 768 -1.30 -24.54 9.69
C LEU A 768 0.17 -24.84 9.34
N GLU A 769 0.44 -26.03 8.81
CA GLU A 769 1.78 -26.40 8.31
C GLU A 769 2.01 -25.93 6.87
N SER A 770 3.20 -25.38 6.61
CA SER A 770 3.68 -25.04 5.27
C SER A 770 5.20 -25.10 5.21
N GLU A 771 5.75 -25.36 4.02
CA GLU A 771 7.12 -24.95 3.75
C GLU A 771 7.23 -23.41 3.72
N ALA A 772 8.41 -22.92 4.08
CA ALA A 772 8.80 -21.53 3.96
C ALA A 772 10.26 -21.45 3.48
N MET A 773 10.63 -20.35 2.83
CA MET A 773 12.02 -20.07 2.48
C MET A 773 12.54 -18.86 3.26
N VAL A 774 13.74 -18.99 3.80
CA VAL A 774 14.41 -17.95 4.59
C VAL A 774 14.80 -16.78 3.69
N MET A 775 14.28 -15.59 4.01
CA MET A 775 14.59 -14.33 3.33
C MET A 775 15.82 -13.65 3.93
N GLY A 776 15.94 -13.63 5.27
CA GLY A 776 17.00 -12.92 5.98
C GLY A 776 17.27 -13.53 7.35
N VAL A 777 18.50 -13.39 7.84
CA VAL A 777 18.99 -14.02 9.08
C VAL A 777 19.62 -12.97 9.99
N LEU A 778 19.27 -13.02 11.28
CA LEU A 778 19.76 -12.14 12.35
C LEU A 778 20.38 -12.99 13.47
N ASN A 779 20.96 -12.32 14.47
CA ASN A 779 21.63 -12.96 15.60
C ASN A 779 20.75 -13.87 16.49
N GLN A 780 19.45 -13.57 16.60
CA GLN A 780 18.49 -14.26 17.49
C GLN A 780 17.14 -14.58 16.79
N ALA A 781 17.07 -14.39 15.48
CA ALA A 781 15.85 -14.56 14.69
C ALA A 781 16.15 -14.70 13.19
N PHE A 782 15.18 -15.15 12.40
CA PHE A 782 15.24 -15.12 10.94
C PHE A 782 13.85 -14.86 10.35
N ASP A 783 13.81 -14.22 9.18
CA ASP A 783 12.58 -13.89 8.45
C ASP A 783 12.36 -14.91 7.32
N VAL A 784 11.13 -15.41 7.17
CA VAL A 784 10.74 -16.43 6.18
C VAL A 784 9.52 -15.99 5.36
N LEU A 785 9.48 -16.40 4.09
CA LEU A 785 8.31 -16.35 3.22
C LEU A 785 7.61 -17.71 3.23
N VAL A 786 6.37 -17.77 3.73
CA VAL A 786 5.60 -19.01 3.89
C VAL A 786 4.88 -19.36 2.59
N LEU A 787 5.33 -20.41 1.91
CA LEU A 787 5.09 -20.60 0.47
C LEU A 787 3.63 -20.88 0.11
N ARG A 788 2.88 -21.64 0.93
CA ARG A 788 1.44 -21.91 0.69
C ARG A 788 0.56 -20.67 0.80
N TYR A 789 1.04 -19.61 1.46
CA TYR A 789 0.20 -18.48 1.90
C TYR A 789 0.72 -17.10 1.50
N GLY A 790 1.94 -17.00 0.96
CA GLY A 790 2.57 -15.72 0.59
C GLY A 790 2.94 -14.81 1.77
N VAL A 791 2.67 -15.21 3.02
CA VAL A 791 2.90 -14.37 4.20
C VAL A 791 4.35 -14.37 4.65
N GLN A 792 4.83 -13.21 5.10
CA GLN A 792 6.15 -13.06 5.72
C GLN A 792 6.04 -13.14 7.24
N LYS A 793 6.92 -13.93 7.88
CA LYS A 793 6.99 -14.06 9.34
C LYS A 793 8.42 -14.08 9.84
N ARG A 794 8.61 -13.56 11.06
CA ARG A 794 9.85 -13.71 11.81
C ARG A 794 9.73 -14.87 12.79
N ILE A 795 10.68 -15.78 12.73
CA ILE A 795 10.86 -16.85 13.71
C ILE A 795 11.98 -16.40 14.66
N TYR A 796 11.73 -16.45 15.96
CA TYR A 796 12.68 -16.04 17.00
C TYR A 796 13.24 -17.27 17.73
N CYS A 797 14.54 -17.28 18.02
CA CYS A 797 15.19 -18.43 18.68
C CYS A 797 14.63 -18.73 20.08
N ASN A 798 14.04 -17.75 20.77
CA ASN A 798 13.40 -17.92 22.08
C ASN A 798 12.01 -18.57 22.03
N ALA A 799 11.44 -18.77 20.85
CA ALA A 799 10.18 -19.49 20.64
C ALA A 799 10.39 -20.94 20.18
N LEU A 800 11.65 -21.39 20.11
CA LEU A 800 12.04 -22.73 19.66
C LEU A 800 12.67 -23.53 20.82
N ALA A 801 12.49 -24.85 20.82
CA ALA A 801 13.06 -25.76 21.81
C ALA A 801 14.56 -26.02 21.55
N LEU A 802 15.38 -25.00 21.80
CA LEU A 802 16.81 -25.01 21.51
C LEU A 802 17.65 -25.08 22.78
N ARG A 803 18.62 -26.00 22.77
CA ARG A 803 19.70 -26.08 23.76
C ARG A 803 20.65 -24.89 23.65
N SER A 804 20.93 -24.46 22.41
CA SER A 804 21.73 -23.28 22.10
C SER A 804 21.51 -22.81 20.65
N HIS A 805 21.97 -21.61 20.34
CA HIS A 805 22.11 -21.11 18.98
C HIS A 805 23.40 -20.28 18.85
N HIS A 806 23.98 -20.24 17.65
CA HIS A 806 25.16 -19.45 17.35
C HIS A 806 25.01 -18.78 15.98
N PHE A 807 25.28 -17.48 15.92
CA PHE A 807 25.26 -16.69 14.69
C PHE A 807 26.68 -16.37 14.23
N GLN A 808 26.96 -16.60 12.95
CA GLN A 808 28.25 -16.35 12.32
C GLN A 808 28.05 -15.70 10.95
N LYS A 809 28.94 -14.78 10.56
CA LYS A 809 29.09 -14.39 9.15
C LYS A 809 30.18 -15.27 8.53
N VAL A 810 29.77 -16.24 7.71
CA VAL A 810 30.69 -17.12 6.98
C VAL A 810 31.04 -16.43 5.66
N GLY A 811 32.21 -15.78 5.64
CA GLY A 811 32.57 -14.83 4.59
C GLY A 811 31.61 -13.63 4.63
N LYS A 812 30.83 -13.43 3.55
CA LYS A 812 29.76 -12.41 3.51
C LYS A 812 28.36 -12.96 3.87
N LYS A 813 28.19 -14.28 4.04
CA LYS A 813 26.86 -14.88 4.24
C LYS A 813 26.51 -15.02 5.72
N PRO A 814 25.33 -14.58 6.19
CA PRO A 814 24.89 -14.82 7.55
C PRO A 814 24.39 -16.27 7.69
N GLU A 815 24.86 -16.94 8.74
CA GLU A 815 24.46 -18.29 9.12
C GLU A 815 24.08 -18.31 10.60
N LEU A 816 22.98 -19.00 10.91
CA LEU A 816 22.46 -19.17 12.25
C LEU A 816 22.35 -20.67 12.52
N THR A 817 23.30 -21.19 13.28
CA THR A 817 23.30 -22.59 13.74
C THR A 817 22.37 -22.72 14.93
N LEU A 818 21.40 -23.63 14.82
CA LEU A 818 20.46 -24.01 15.87
C LEU A 818 20.85 -25.39 16.40
N VAL A 819 20.85 -25.57 17.72
CA VAL A 819 21.04 -26.87 18.38
C VAL A 819 19.77 -27.20 19.14
N TRP A 820 19.02 -28.18 18.65
CA TRP A 820 17.75 -28.60 19.24
C TRP A 820 17.97 -29.34 20.56
N GLU A 821 17.09 -29.09 21.53
CA GLU A 821 17.02 -29.92 22.74
C GLU A 821 16.46 -31.30 22.38
N PRO A 822 17.07 -32.42 22.80
CA PRO A 822 16.56 -33.75 22.51
C PRO A 822 15.23 -34.03 23.23
N GLU A 823 14.37 -34.88 22.64
CA GLU A 823 13.08 -35.24 23.26
C GLU A 823 13.29 -36.31 24.34
N ASP A 824 14.09 -37.34 24.04
CA ASP A 824 14.55 -38.34 24.99
C ASP A 824 16.03 -38.17 25.35
N ARG A 825 16.41 -38.58 26.55
CA ARG A 825 17.80 -38.51 27.05
C ARG A 825 18.81 -39.39 26.28
N GLU A 826 18.33 -40.27 25.41
CA GLU A 826 19.15 -41.13 24.54
C GLU A 826 19.32 -40.58 23.11
N GLN A 827 18.60 -39.51 22.75
CA GLN A 827 18.79 -38.82 21.47
C GLN A 827 19.96 -37.83 21.54
N GLU A 828 20.84 -37.83 20.54
CA GLU A 828 21.83 -36.76 20.38
C GLU A 828 21.17 -35.43 19.93
N PRO A 829 21.63 -34.26 20.42
CA PRO A 829 21.04 -32.97 20.08
C PRO A 829 21.25 -32.65 18.60
N THR A 830 20.16 -32.52 17.85
CA THR A 830 20.20 -32.31 16.41
C THR A 830 20.68 -30.88 16.08
N GLN A 831 21.71 -30.76 15.24
CA GLN A 831 22.19 -29.46 14.74
C GLN A 831 21.54 -29.14 13.39
N GLN A 832 21.11 -27.89 13.20
CA GLN A 832 20.52 -27.38 11.97
C GLN A 832 21.10 -26.01 11.63
N VAL A 833 21.66 -25.83 10.43
CA VAL A 833 22.16 -24.53 9.97
C VAL A 833 21.09 -23.83 9.14
N ILE A 834 20.76 -22.60 9.53
CA ILE A 834 19.82 -21.72 8.83
C ILE A 834 20.61 -20.62 8.11
N THR A 835 20.45 -20.51 6.80
CA THR A 835 21.00 -19.39 6.00
C THR A 835 19.95 -18.86 5.02
N ILE A 836 20.30 -17.81 4.29
CA ILE A 836 19.41 -17.19 3.32
C ILE A 836 19.15 -18.15 2.14
N PHE A 837 17.90 -18.22 1.71
CA PHE A 837 17.32 -19.24 0.82
C PHE A 837 17.26 -20.66 1.37
N SER A 838 17.56 -20.93 2.65
CA SER A 838 17.21 -22.25 3.24
C SER A 838 15.71 -22.51 3.13
N LEU A 839 15.32 -23.68 2.61
CA LEU A 839 13.95 -24.19 2.64
C LEU A 839 13.72 -24.90 3.98
N VAL A 840 12.60 -24.62 4.64
CA VAL A 840 12.27 -25.10 5.99
C VAL A 840 10.78 -25.41 6.13
N GLU A 841 10.40 -26.34 7.01
CA GLU A 841 9.00 -26.53 7.41
C GLU A 841 8.65 -25.63 8.60
N VAL A 842 7.52 -24.93 8.52
CA VAL A 842 7.04 -24.03 9.57
C VAL A 842 5.57 -24.29 9.90
N VAL A 843 5.21 -24.01 11.15
CA VAL A 843 3.83 -24.09 11.64
C VAL A 843 3.37 -22.69 12.03
N LEU A 844 2.23 -22.25 11.48
CA LEU A 844 1.56 -21.02 11.88
C LEU A 844 0.56 -21.31 13.01
N GLN A 845 0.61 -20.55 14.10
CA GLN A 845 -0.23 -20.77 15.28
C GLN A 845 -0.78 -19.45 15.82
N ALA A 846 -2.08 -19.42 16.14
CA ALA A 846 -2.70 -18.24 16.74
C ALA A 846 -2.14 -17.94 18.14
N GLU A 847 -1.97 -16.65 18.46
CA GLU A 847 -1.55 -16.18 19.78
C GLU A 847 -2.77 -15.79 20.62
N ALA A 848 -2.59 -15.63 21.93
CA ALA A 848 -3.65 -15.14 22.84
C ALA A 848 -4.07 -13.67 22.61
N THR A 849 -3.45 -12.96 21.67
CA THR A 849 -3.82 -11.59 21.27
C THR A 849 -4.59 -11.64 19.96
N ALA A 850 -5.73 -10.94 19.89
CA ALA A 850 -6.57 -10.88 18.69
C ALA A 850 -5.77 -10.55 17.42
N LEU A 851 -6.04 -11.31 16.35
CA LEU A 851 -5.38 -11.26 15.03
C LEU A 851 -3.84 -11.43 15.06
N LYS A 852 -3.25 -11.90 16.17
CA LYS A 852 -1.83 -12.27 16.23
C LYS A 852 -1.66 -13.77 16.07
N TYR A 853 -0.62 -14.13 15.35
CA TYR A 853 -0.23 -15.50 15.09
C TYR A 853 1.27 -15.54 14.84
N SER A 854 1.94 -16.51 15.44
CA SER A 854 3.37 -16.72 15.32
C SER A 854 3.69 -17.65 14.13
N ALA A 855 4.98 -17.77 13.81
CA ALA A 855 5.50 -18.88 13.04
C ALA A 855 6.60 -19.56 13.86
N ILE A 856 6.57 -20.87 13.95
CA ILE A 856 7.62 -21.68 14.57
C ILE A 856 8.24 -22.62 13.53
N LEU A 857 9.53 -22.88 13.67
CA LEU A 857 10.28 -23.84 12.87
C LEU A 857 9.96 -25.25 13.37
N LYS A 858 9.64 -26.18 12.47
CA LYS A 858 9.42 -27.58 12.83
C LYS A 858 10.76 -28.30 13.02
N ARG A 859 10.86 -29.15 14.05
CA ARG A 859 12.10 -29.87 14.39
C ARG A 859 12.46 -30.87 13.27
N PRO A 860 13.74 -30.92 12.82
CA PRO A 860 14.19 -31.95 11.88
C PRO A 860 13.95 -33.36 12.42
N GLY A 861 13.40 -34.24 11.59
CA GLY A 861 13.18 -35.65 11.93
C GLY A 861 11.83 -35.99 12.58
N ALA A 862 10.97 -34.99 12.86
CA ALA A 862 9.63 -35.20 13.39
C ALA A 862 8.66 -35.80 12.33
N LEU A 863 8.82 -37.10 12.05
CA LEU A 863 7.86 -37.88 11.28
C LEU A 863 6.53 -37.95 12.04
N GLY A 864 5.43 -37.63 11.36
CA GLY A 864 4.11 -37.68 11.96
C GLY A 864 3.70 -39.11 12.32
N HIS A 865 3.30 -39.33 13.57
CA HIS A 865 2.55 -40.54 13.92
C HIS A 865 1.26 -40.58 13.10
N PRO A 866 0.97 -41.68 12.36
CA PRO A 866 -0.40 -41.94 11.97
C PRO A 866 -1.23 -42.12 13.26
N GLY A 867 -2.43 -41.53 13.30
CA GLY A 867 -3.39 -41.83 14.36
C GLY A 867 -3.76 -43.32 14.33
N PRO A 868 -4.21 -43.90 15.45
CA PRO A 868 -4.57 -45.32 15.48
C PRO A 868 -5.67 -45.59 14.45
N GLU A 869 -5.40 -46.54 13.57
CA GLU A 869 -6.41 -47.09 12.67
C GLU A 869 -7.54 -47.65 13.54
N LYS A 870 -8.79 -47.32 13.20
CA LYS A 870 -9.92 -48.03 13.79
C LYS A 870 -10.00 -49.39 13.12
N GLU A 871 -9.72 -50.43 13.88
CA GLU A 871 -10.13 -51.78 13.51
C GLU A 871 -11.67 -51.77 13.39
N GLU A 872 -12.20 -52.06 12.21
CA GLU A 872 -13.62 -52.35 12.04
C GLU A 872 -13.84 -53.79 12.50
N GLU A 873 -14.54 -53.96 13.62
CA GLU A 873 -14.96 -55.29 14.08
C GLU A 873 -15.97 -55.88 13.09
N CYS A 874 -15.62 -57.02 12.47
CA CYS A 874 -16.57 -57.82 11.72
C CYS A 874 -17.51 -58.55 12.68
N ASP A 875 -18.78 -58.15 12.73
CA ASP A 875 -19.85 -58.98 13.27
C ASP A 875 -20.11 -60.17 12.31
N ASP A 876 -19.57 -61.34 12.65
CA ASP A 876 -20.09 -62.64 12.19
C ASP A 876 -21.41 -62.97 12.91
N GLU A 877 -22.43 -63.46 12.20
CA GLU A 877 -23.57 -64.30 12.65
C GLU A 877 -24.43 -64.66 11.39
N PRO A 878 -25.19 -65.77 11.34
CA PRO A 878 -24.73 -66.90 10.53
C PRO A 878 -25.79 -67.49 9.55
N GLU A 879 -25.58 -68.73 9.11
CA GLU A 879 -26.37 -69.49 8.12
C GLU A 879 -27.81 -69.81 8.58
N ASP A 880 -28.82 -69.40 7.79
CA ASP A 880 -29.94 -70.25 7.28
C ASP A 880 -30.74 -69.52 6.15
#